data_AF-A0A8S4H486-F1
#
_entry.id   AF-A0A8S4H486-F1
#
_cell.length_a   1.000
_cell.length_b   1.000
_cell.length_c   1.000
_cell.angle_alpha   90.00
_cell.angle_beta   90.00
_cell.angle_gamma   90.00
#
_symmetry.space_group_name_H-M   'P 1'
#
loop_
_entity.id
_entity.type
_entity.pdbx_description
1 polymer ?
#
loop_
_entity_poly.entity_id
_entity_poly.type
_entity_poly.pdbx_seq_one_letter_code
_entity_poly.pdbx_strand_id
1 'polypeptide(L)'
;MASACLSAQARQRLMSAPSSTPRCHRGTAPRAAARREASAPRSPAAGGAIRAPAGPRAGAAERPGRGSVAAHSLASARPRLAKPDPPPFRQFDFLVLGSGIAGLTYALEAAEHGTVALVSKGALQEGCTQYAQGGICAVLDAHDSPESHIRDTMAAGAGLCHAAAVEAVCREGPRRVLELVARGASFTKNPDGSLHLTREGGHSHRRIVHAADATGAEIMRALLAAVRAHANISVFADHHALDLYVDEVDGTRACLGADVLDRRHNAVTRFLAYSTMVASGGAGQLYPATTNPSTITGDGIAMAFRAGAAVTNMECVQFHPTGLGVAREHGGSRFLVSEAVRGEGGVLYNSDNERFMLGEHELAELAPRDVVARAIAAQMEERGEPHMWLDISHKPRDFILSHFPNIAAHCLSVGIDITQEPMPVCPTQHYLCGGIHTGLLGETAIPGLYACGEAACTGLHGANRLASNSLLEGLVFAHRAVEPSAAHAEWAARRGGAAMREGRRSAAALPRPEGRLRSAERRWLAEVRADVQRAMWEGAGITRTPQGLVRALRQLDEIAARLDTAAQGMHPNLALSEVQNLVTVGRLVVFAALQRRESRGGHSIVGKPRSDGERWSRAWTVTGADAAEAARARRYTLRAAPVEGWLHDLPAQKAPAKREPVATPAESGVAVAPVRQLVARAGVAAARAAAPDAPRRRRAAQELRRRVRRGEVRRRARDHVRRPASRTAHTASVTGATHRSLREDGGVVGGAPR
;
A
#
# COMPACT_ATOMS: atom_id res chain seq x y z
N MET A 1 -54.01 -25.85 -5.29
CA MET A 1 -55.00 -26.40 -4.35
C MET A 1 -54.99 -25.55 -3.10
N ALA A 2 -56.16 -25.02 -2.73
CA ALA A 2 -56.59 -24.40 -1.46
C ALA A 2 -55.66 -23.34 -0.83
N SER A 3 -56.06 -22.06 -0.80
CA SER A 3 -56.95 -21.46 0.22
C SER A 3 -56.36 -21.53 1.64
N ALA A 4 -56.37 -20.51 2.48
CA ALA A 4 -56.88 -19.14 2.42
C ALA A 4 -56.60 -18.50 3.79
N CYS A 5 -56.81 -17.18 3.89
CA CYS A 5 -57.33 -16.48 5.08
C CYS A 5 -56.39 -16.38 6.31
N LEU A 6 -56.31 -15.31 7.10
CA LEU A 6 -57.01 -14.05 7.36
C LEU A 6 -56.02 -13.32 8.34
N SER A 7 -55.98 -12.03 8.64
CA SER A 7 -56.77 -10.82 8.45
C SER A 7 -55.93 -9.73 9.16
N ALA A 8 -55.57 -8.64 8.49
CA ALA A 8 -56.31 -7.38 8.47
C ALA A 8 -56.37 -6.64 9.82
N GLN A 9 -55.75 -5.47 9.87
CA GLN A 9 -56.42 -4.15 9.92
C GLN A 9 -55.35 -3.08 9.60
N ALA A 10 -55.39 -2.38 8.46
CA ALA A 10 -56.33 -1.31 8.08
C ALA A 10 -56.15 -0.05 8.95
N ARG A 11 -56.02 1.18 8.44
CA ARG A 11 -56.33 1.72 7.11
C ARG A 11 -55.93 3.21 7.01
N GLN A 12 -55.48 3.60 5.80
CA GLN A 12 -55.91 4.75 4.96
C GLN A 12 -55.70 6.20 5.45
N ARG A 13 -55.38 7.19 4.60
CA ARG A 13 -55.80 7.54 3.22
C ARG A 13 -54.65 8.27 2.47
N LEU A 14 -54.30 8.12 1.17
CA LEU A 14 -55.02 8.27 -0.14
C LEU A 14 -55.67 9.66 -0.30
N MET A 15 -55.67 10.42 -1.41
CA MET A 15 -55.21 10.46 -2.82
C MET A 15 -55.28 11.98 -3.21
N SER A 16 -54.84 12.54 -4.35
CA SER A 16 -55.07 12.18 -5.76
C SER A 16 -54.39 13.23 -6.67
N ALA A 17 -53.91 12.78 -7.84
CA ALA A 17 -53.60 13.59 -9.01
C ALA A 17 -54.86 13.88 -9.86
N PRO A 18 -54.78 14.75 -10.88
CA PRO A 18 -55.16 14.29 -12.21
C PRO A 18 -54.29 14.82 -13.38
N SER A 19 -54.44 14.12 -14.50
CA SER A 19 -53.84 14.27 -15.84
C SER A 19 -54.48 15.35 -16.73
N SER A 20 -53.75 15.84 -17.75
CA SER A 20 -54.25 16.01 -19.14
C SER A 20 -53.15 16.49 -20.11
N THR A 21 -53.23 16.06 -21.37
CA THR A 21 -52.48 16.53 -22.56
C THR A 21 -53.31 17.56 -23.35
N PRO A 22 -52.72 18.32 -24.31
CA PRO A 22 -52.95 18.01 -25.73
C PRO A 22 -51.80 18.38 -26.72
N ARG A 23 -52.00 18.02 -28.01
CA ARG A 23 -51.09 18.06 -29.19
C ARG A 23 -51.09 19.39 -30.01
N CYS A 24 -49.94 19.62 -30.69
CA CYS A 24 -49.66 20.18 -32.04
C CYS A 24 -50.19 21.55 -32.54
N HIS A 25 -49.28 22.43 -33.00
CA HIS A 25 -49.11 22.81 -34.43
C HIS A 25 -47.90 23.74 -34.75
N ARG A 26 -47.13 23.34 -35.79
CA ARG A 26 -46.51 24.07 -36.93
C ARG A 26 -45.73 25.41 -36.80
N GLY A 27 -44.54 25.40 -37.44
CA GLY A 27 -43.91 26.49 -38.21
C GLY A 27 -43.04 27.45 -37.38
N THR A 28 -41.84 27.91 -37.73
CA THR A 28 -41.11 28.03 -39.01
C THR A 28 -39.64 28.38 -38.66
N ALA A 29 -38.66 27.87 -39.40
CA ALA A 29 -37.29 28.40 -39.46
C ALA A 29 -37.28 29.73 -40.26
N PRO A 30 -36.22 30.57 -40.20
CA PRO A 30 -35.05 30.31 -41.08
C PRO A 30 -33.65 30.82 -40.63
N ARG A 31 -32.63 30.23 -41.28
CA ARG A 31 -31.34 30.77 -41.79
C ARG A 31 -30.28 31.29 -40.79
N ALA A 32 -29.06 30.76 -40.70
CA ALA A 32 -27.98 30.53 -41.69
C ALA A 32 -27.08 31.75 -41.99
N ALA A 33 -25.77 31.46 -42.10
CA ALA A 33 -24.61 32.28 -42.54
C ALA A 33 -23.78 32.93 -41.40
N ALA A 34 -22.45 33.04 -41.46
CA ALA A 34 -21.39 32.46 -42.28
C ALA A 34 -20.03 32.87 -41.65
N ARG A 35 -18.97 32.21 -42.09
CA ARG A 35 -17.53 32.40 -41.82
C ARG A 35 -17.00 33.83 -42.06
N ARG A 36 -15.90 34.20 -41.35
CA ARG A 36 -14.60 34.79 -41.82
C ARG A 36 -13.89 35.47 -40.63
N GLU A 37 -12.69 35.04 -40.22
CA GLU A 37 -11.33 35.40 -40.71
C GLU A 37 -10.85 36.83 -40.41
N ALA A 38 -9.67 36.89 -39.76
CA ALA A 38 -8.65 37.97 -39.69
C ALA A 38 -9.09 39.34 -39.12
N SER A 39 -8.30 40.16 -38.44
CA SER A 39 -6.85 40.37 -38.37
C SER A 39 -6.55 41.36 -37.22
N ALA A 40 -5.30 41.39 -36.74
CA ALA A 40 -4.76 42.37 -35.80
C ALA A 40 -4.91 43.85 -36.26
N PRO A 41 -4.61 44.82 -35.38
CA PRO A 41 -3.42 45.62 -35.66
C PRO A 41 -2.52 45.96 -34.45
N ARG A 42 -1.35 46.45 -34.85
CA ARG A 42 -0.10 46.75 -34.13
C ARG A 42 -0.16 47.94 -33.18
N SER A 43 0.80 47.91 -32.23
CA SER A 43 1.34 49.02 -31.43
C SER A 43 1.81 50.24 -32.24
N PRO A 44 2.08 51.35 -31.54
CA PRO A 44 3.28 52.14 -31.78
C PRO A 44 4.22 52.12 -30.57
N ALA A 45 5.52 52.12 -30.87
CA ALA A 45 6.63 52.30 -29.94
C ALA A 45 6.99 53.80 -29.82
N ALA A 46 7.59 54.18 -28.67
CA ALA A 46 8.91 54.81 -28.57
C ALA A 46 9.02 55.85 -27.43
N GLY A 47 10.12 55.77 -26.67
CA GLY A 47 10.89 56.94 -26.25
C GLY A 47 10.96 57.24 -24.75
N GLY A 48 12.16 57.16 -24.17
CA GLY A 48 12.53 57.96 -23.00
C GLY A 48 13.38 57.27 -21.94
N ALA A 49 14.71 57.29 -22.11
CA ALA A 49 15.69 56.96 -21.07
C ALA A 49 16.13 58.25 -20.34
N ILE A 50 16.21 58.25 -19.00
CA ILE A 50 17.00 59.25 -18.23
C ILE A 50 17.69 58.59 -17.01
N ARG A 51 18.95 59.02 -16.83
CA ARG A 51 20.03 58.62 -15.92
C ARG A 51 19.83 58.95 -14.43
N ALA A 52 20.56 58.21 -13.60
CA ALA A 52 20.94 58.52 -12.22
C ALA A 52 22.09 59.56 -12.13
N PRO A 53 22.31 60.19 -10.96
CA PRO A 53 23.58 60.83 -10.63
C PRO A 53 24.32 60.15 -9.46
N ALA A 54 25.64 60.34 -9.45
CA ALA A 54 26.61 59.85 -8.46
C ALA A 54 27.39 61.00 -7.82
N GLY A 55 27.97 60.76 -6.64
CA GLY A 55 29.15 61.46 -6.09
C GLY A 55 29.09 61.72 -4.57
N PRO A 56 30.21 62.03 -3.87
CA PRO A 56 31.63 61.85 -4.21
C PRO A 56 32.50 61.18 -3.10
N ARG A 57 33.77 60.89 -3.44
CA ARG A 57 34.85 60.40 -2.56
C ARG A 57 35.72 61.56 -2.01
N ALA A 58 36.28 61.37 -0.82
CA ALA A 58 37.51 61.99 -0.28
C ALA A 58 38.07 61.00 0.78
N GLY A 59 39.36 60.84 1.11
CA GLY A 59 40.65 61.43 0.77
C GLY A 59 41.69 60.72 1.68
N ALA A 60 42.93 60.56 1.23
CA ALA A 60 43.99 59.81 1.92
C ALA A 60 44.89 60.73 2.78
N ALA A 61 45.48 60.18 3.87
CA ALA A 61 46.65 60.73 4.58
C ALA A 61 47.47 59.62 5.28
N GLU A 62 48.78 59.85 5.43
CA GLU A 62 49.87 58.88 5.58
C GLU A 62 50.41 58.59 7.02
N ARG A 63 50.92 57.33 7.21
CA ARG A 63 52.12 56.84 7.98
C ARG A 63 52.23 56.98 9.52
N PRO A 64 53.12 56.24 10.26
CA PRO A 64 53.87 54.98 10.00
C PRO A 64 53.88 53.94 11.18
N GLY A 65 54.37 52.71 10.94
CA GLY A 65 55.25 52.00 11.90
C GLY A 65 54.77 50.76 12.67
N ARG A 66 55.36 49.60 12.30
CA ARG A 66 55.77 48.43 13.11
C ARG A 66 54.72 47.52 13.79
N GLY A 67 54.86 46.21 13.51
CA GLY A 67 54.49 45.14 14.43
C GLY A 67 53.52 44.10 13.87
N SER A 68 54.02 43.14 13.07
CA SER A 68 53.27 41.93 12.73
C SER A 68 53.20 41.00 13.95
N VAL A 69 52.07 41.01 14.64
CA VAL A 69 51.68 39.94 15.57
C VAL A 69 50.35 39.38 15.05
N ALA A 70 50.34 38.10 14.68
CA ALA A 70 49.16 37.41 14.21
C ALA A 70 48.11 37.31 15.33
N ALA A 71 47.08 38.15 15.26
CA ALA A 71 45.89 38.02 16.08
C ALA A 71 44.87 37.15 15.34
N HIS A 72 44.55 35.99 15.92
CA HIS A 72 43.42 35.18 15.51
C HIS A 72 42.12 35.99 15.60
N SER A 73 41.61 36.43 14.45
CA SER A 73 40.27 37.01 14.36
C SER A 73 39.24 35.90 14.60
N LEU A 74 38.65 35.89 15.80
CA LEU A 74 37.37 35.26 16.09
C LEU A 74 36.31 35.91 15.19
N ALA A 75 36.15 35.37 13.99
CA ALA A 75 35.00 35.68 13.14
C ALA A 75 33.76 35.15 13.88
N SER A 76 33.02 36.05 14.52
CA SER A 76 31.73 35.76 15.14
C SER A 76 30.84 35.07 14.09
N ALA A 77 30.55 33.79 14.30
CA ALA A 77 29.54 33.09 13.53
C ALA A 77 28.23 33.88 13.67
N ARG A 78 27.80 34.54 12.59
CA ARG A 78 26.45 35.10 12.54
C ARG A 78 25.49 33.94 12.86
N PRO A 79 24.65 34.03 13.90
CA PRO A 79 23.68 32.98 14.17
C PRO A 79 22.86 32.78 12.90
N ARG A 80 22.79 31.55 12.41
CA ARG A 80 21.77 31.19 11.41
C ARG A 80 20.44 31.59 12.05
N LEU A 81 19.77 32.60 11.49
CA LEU A 81 18.41 32.95 11.87
C LEU A 81 17.63 31.63 11.89
N ALA A 82 17.14 31.25 13.07
CA ALA A 82 16.28 30.10 13.21
C ALA A 82 15.14 30.28 12.20
N LYS A 83 14.84 29.24 11.42
CA LYS A 83 13.67 29.29 10.55
C LYS A 83 12.46 29.59 11.45
N PRO A 84 11.58 30.53 11.05
CA PRO A 84 10.41 30.84 11.85
C PRO A 84 9.61 29.57 12.09
N ASP A 85 9.10 29.42 13.31
CA ASP A 85 8.23 28.31 13.66
C ASP A 85 7.05 28.23 12.67
N PRO A 86 6.62 27.01 12.29
CA PRO A 86 5.43 26.87 11.47
C PRO A 86 4.23 27.51 12.18
N PRO A 87 3.28 28.08 11.42
CA PRO A 87 2.09 28.68 12.00
C PRO A 87 1.27 27.62 12.75
N PRO A 88 0.51 28.01 13.79
CA PRO A 88 -0.33 27.09 14.55
C PRO A 88 -1.42 26.46 13.68
N PHE A 89 -1.87 27.16 12.64
CA PHE A 89 -2.83 26.64 11.66
C PHE A 89 -2.48 27.04 10.22
N ARG A 90 -3.05 26.31 9.27
CA ARG A 90 -3.16 26.63 7.84
C ARG A 90 -4.60 26.41 7.40
N GLN A 91 -5.05 27.11 6.37
CA GLN A 91 -6.42 26.97 5.87
C GLN A 91 -6.41 26.75 4.36
N PHE A 92 -7.25 25.83 3.90
CA PHE A 92 -7.47 25.45 2.51
C PHE A 92 -8.97 25.20 2.28
N ASP A 93 -9.37 25.03 1.02
CA ASP A 93 -10.72 24.56 0.69
C ASP A 93 -10.81 23.05 0.87
N PHE A 94 -9.78 22.33 0.42
CA PHE A 94 -9.68 20.88 0.49
C PHE A 94 -8.39 20.42 1.20
N LEU A 95 -8.51 19.41 2.05
CA LEU A 95 -7.39 18.68 2.63
C LEU A 95 -7.37 17.25 2.10
N VAL A 96 -6.23 16.80 1.60
CA VAL A 96 -6.04 15.42 1.10
C VAL A 96 -4.97 14.73 1.92
N LEU A 97 -5.34 13.64 2.57
CA LEU A 97 -4.46 12.84 3.43
C LEU A 97 -4.04 11.56 2.70
N GLY A 98 -2.87 11.60 2.05
CA GLY A 98 -2.32 10.50 1.27
C GLY A 98 -2.04 10.88 -0.18
N SER A 99 -0.94 10.37 -0.70
CA SER A 99 -0.40 10.72 -2.03
C SER A 99 -0.35 9.53 -3.00
N GLY A 100 -1.13 8.48 -2.74
CA GLY A 100 -1.35 7.41 -3.73
C GLY A 100 -2.26 7.84 -4.88
N ILE A 101 -2.55 6.91 -5.80
CA ILE A 101 -3.38 7.18 -7.00
C ILE A 101 -4.69 7.90 -6.69
N ALA A 102 -5.39 7.50 -5.63
CA ALA A 102 -6.68 8.07 -5.26
C ALA A 102 -6.54 9.52 -4.77
N GLY A 103 -5.60 9.78 -3.85
CA GLY A 103 -5.34 11.11 -3.32
C GLY A 103 -4.81 12.08 -4.37
N LEU A 104 -3.90 11.65 -5.25
CA LEU A 104 -3.38 12.50 -6.33
C LEU A 104 -4.46 12.83 -7.37
N THR A 105 -5.29 11.85 -7.74
CA THR A 105 -6.40 12.07 -8.68
C THR A 105 -7.42 13.05 -8.11
N TYR A 106 -7.85 12.84 -6.86
CA TYR A 106 -8.76 13.75 -6.19
C TYR A 106 -8.16 15.15 -6.04
N ALA A 107 -6.87 15.26 -5.65
CA ALA A 107 -6.21 16.55 -5.49
C ALA A 107 -6.18 17.34 -6.81
N LEU A 108 -5.91 16.68 -7.94
CA LEU A 108 -5.89 17.32 -9.25
C LEU A 108 -7.27 17.84 -9.68
N GLU A 109 -8.32 17.09 -9.40
CA GLU A 109 -9.68 17.48 -9.82
C GLU A 109 -10.32 18.47 -8.85
N ALA A 110 -10.15 18.29 -7.53
CA ALA A 110 -10.61 19.25 -6.53
C ALA A 110 -9.92 20.62 -6.66
N ALA A 111 -8.70 20.66 -7.20
CA ALA A 111 -7.96 21.91 -7.41
C ALA A 111 -8.56 22.83 -8.48
N GLU A 112 -9.50 22.32 -9.30
CA GLU A 112 -10.33 23.12 -10.20
C GLU A 112 -11.43 23.88 -9.45
N HIS A 113 -11.75 23.47 -8.22
CA HIS A 113 -12.80 24.08 -7.38
C HIS A 113 -12.25 24.91 -6.21
N GLY A 114 -10.94 24.86 -5.93
CA GLY A 114 -10.35 25.61 -4.84
C GLY A 114 -8.91 25.23 -4.50
N THR A 115 -8.43 25.74 -3.37
CA THR A 115 -7.08 25.45 -2.86
C THR A 115 -7.01 24.08 -2.17
N VAL A 116 -5.95 23.32 -2.45
CA VAL A 116 -5.78 21.96 -1.95
C VAL A 116 -4.49 21.85 -1.14
N ALA A 117 -4.57 21.30 0.08
CA ALA A 117 -3.40 20.80 0.80
C ALA A 117 -3.27 19.29 0.60
N LEU A 118 -2.20 18.85 -0.08
CA LEU A 118 -1.85 17.44 -0.20
C LEU A 118 -0.80 17.06 0.84
N VAL A 119 -1.21 16.27 1.83
CA VAL A 119 -0.37 15.83 2.95
C VAL A 119 0.09 14.39 2.72
N SER A 120 1.40 14.16 2.84
CA SER A 120 2.00 12.82 2.84
C SER A 120 2.96 12.67 4.00
N LYS A 121 2.85 11.57 4.75
CA LYS A 121 3.70 11.32 5.93
C LYS A 121 5.17 11.08 5.61
N GLY A 122 5.48 10.70 4.38
CA GLY A 122 6.84 10.53 3.87
C GLY A 122 7.04 11.27 2.55
N ALA A 123 7.95 10.75 1.72
CA ALA A 123 8.06 11.19 0.34
C ALA A 123 6.75 10.90 -0.42
N LEU A 124 6.43 11.70 -1.43
CA LEU A 124 5.17 11.54 -2.18
C LEU A 124 5.11 10.23 -2.97
N GLN A 125 6.27 9.69 -3.37
CA GLN A 125 6.34 8.40 -4.06
C GLN A 125 6.17 7.22 -3.10
N GLU A 126 6.32 7.42 -1.79
CA GLU A 126 6.44 6.33 -0.80
C GLU A 126 5.06 5.86 -0.31
N GLY A 127 4.38 5.05 -1.14
CA GLY A 127 3.10 4.40 -0.83
C GLY A 127 2.80 3.20 -1.73
N CYS A 128 1.72 2.45 -1.45
CA CYS A 128 1.39 1.21 -2.17
C CYS A 128 1.33 1.35 -3.70
N THR A 129 0.79 2.48 -4.20
CA THR A 129 0.62 2.71 -5.65
C THR A 129 1.94 2.58 -6.40
N GLN A 130 3.05 3.09 -5.87
CA GLN A 130 4.36 3.06 -6.51
C GLN A 130 4.84 1.64 -6.83
N TYR A 131 4.47 0.67 -5.98
CA TYR A 131 4.95 -0.70 -6.05
C TYR A 131 3.99 -1.64 -6.78
N ALA A 132 2.91 -1.14 -7.36
CA ALA A 132 2.00 -1.97 -8.15
C ALA A 132 2.69 -2.45 -9.44
N GLN A 133 2.84 -3.76 -9.60
CA GLN A 133 3.51 -4.36 -10.75
C GLN A 133 2.51 -4.70 -11.86
N GLY A 134 1.54 -5.57 -11.53
CA GLY A 134 0.58 -6.21 -12.42
C GLY A 134 -0.08 -5.27 -13.42
N GLY A 135 -1.00 -4.44 -12.96
CA GLY A 135 -1.58 -3.40 -13.78
C GLY A 135 -2.84 -2.78 -13.19
N ILE A 136 -3.61 -2.15 -14.06
CA ILE A 136 -4.94 -1.61 -13.79
C ILE A 136 -5.94 -2.28 -14.73
N CYS A 137 -7.01 -2.84 -14.17
CA CYS A 137 -8.05 -3.43 -15.00
C CYS A 137 -8.86 -2.33 -15.69
N ALA A 138 -9.10 -2.47 -16.99
CA ALA A 138 -10.04 -1.62 -17.71
C ALA A 138 -10.51 -2.35 -18.97
N VAL A 139 -11.82 -2.35 -19.19
CA VAL A 139 -12.43 -2.91 -20.39
C VAL A 139 -12.19 -1.93 -21.55
N LEU A 140 -11.06 -2.08 -22.21
CA LEU A 140 -10.62 -1.29 -23.37
C LEU A 140 -10.54 -2.11 -24.67
N ASP A 141 -10.68 -3.43 -24.57
CA ASP A 141 -10.70 -4.34 -25.72
C ASP A 141 -12.14 -4.55 -26.22
N ALA A 142 -12.32 -4.63 -27.54
CA ALA A 142 -13.62 -4.82 -28.16
C ALA A 142 -14.24 -6.21 -27.92
N HIS A 143 -13.45 -7.20 -27.51
CA HIS A 143 -13.90 -8.56 -27.20
C HIS A 143 -14.13 -8.78 -25.69
N ASP A 144 -13.99 -7.73 -24.87
CA ASP A 144 -14.33 -7.74 -23.46
C ASP A 144 -15.56 -6.85 -23.19
N SER A 145 -16.17 -6.98 -22.01
CA SER A 145 -17.34 -6.17 -21.66
C SER A 145 -17.38 -5.77 -20.17
N PRO A 146 -18.02 -4.64 -19.82
CA PRO A 146 -18.25 -4.30 -18.41
C PRO A 146 -18.97 -5.42 -17.66
N GLU A 147 -19.89 -6.13 -18.31
CA GLU A 147 -20.64 -7.23 -17.72
C GLU A 147 -19.75 -8.42 -17.35
N SER A 148 -18.73 -8.75 -18.15
CA SER A 148 -17.77 -9.79 -17.80
C SER A 148 -16.92 -9.37 -16.59
N HIS A 149 -16.48 -8.11 -16.55
CA HIS A 149 -15.69 -7.58 -15.43
C HIS A 149 -16.49 -7.48 -14.14
N ILE A 150 -17.78 -7.13 -14.22
CA ILE A 150 -18.71 -7.15 -13.08
C ILE A 150 -18.83 -8.58 -12.56
N ARG A 151 -19.05 -9.58 -13.42
CA ARG A 151 -19.16 -10.99 -13.00
C ARG A 151 -17.90 -11.47 -12.29
N ASP A 152 -16.73 -11.22 -12.86
CA ASP A 152 -15.45 -11.60 -12.26
C ASP A 152 -15.25 -10.93 -10.89
N THR A 153 -15.57 -9.64 -10.78
CA THR A 153 -15.43 -8.89 -9.53
C THR A 153 -16.39 -9.39 -8.46
N MET A 154 -17.66 -9.63 -8.81
CA MET A 154 -18.67 -10.19 -7.90
C MET A 154 -18.29 -11.60 -7.41
N ALA A 155 -17.75 -12.43 -8.31
CA ALA A 155 -17.28 -13.76 -7.98
C ALA A 155 -16.09 -13.71 -7.00
N ALA A 156 -15.08 -12.86 -7.29
CA ALA A 156 -13.91 -12.70 -6.43
C ALA A 156 -14.26 -12.21 -5.03
N GLY A 157 -15.22 -11.28 -4.89
CA GLY A 157 -15.62 -10.73 -3.59
C GLY A 157 -16.52 -11.64 -2.74
N ALA A 158 -16.75 -12.88 -3.19
CA ALA A 158 -17.41 -13.95 -2.45
C ALA A 158 -18.79 -13.55 -1.85
N GLY A 159 -19.56 -12.76 -2.60
CA GLY A 159 -20.92 -12.36 -2.24
C GLY A 159 -21.04 -11.27 -1.17
N LEU A 160 -19.96 -10.56 -0.85
CA LEU A 160 -20.01 -9.31 -0.05
C LEU A 160 -19.83 -8.03 -0.88
N CYS A 161 -19.72 -8.15 -2.20
CA CYS A 161 -19.66 -6.98 -3.07
C CYS A 161 -20.98 -6.20 -3.03
N HIS A 162 -20.89 -4.88 -3.05
CA HIS A 162 -22.01 -4.01 -3.35
C HIS A 162 -22.12 -3.84 -4.86
N ALA A 163 -23.16 -4.40 -5.47
CA ALA A 163 -23.33 -4.43 -6.93
C ALA A 163 -23.22 -3.04 -7.57
N ALA A 164 -23.78 -2.01 -6.95
CA ALA A 164 -23.70 -0.64 -7.46
C ALA A 164 -22.27 -0.08 -7.47
N ALA A 165 -21.44 -0.42 -6.49
CA ALA A 165 -20.02 -0.02 -6.46
C ALA A 165 -19.22 -0.76 -7.54
N VAL A 166 -19.48 -2.05 -7.72
CA VAL A 166 -18.88 -2.86 -8.80
C VAL A 166 -19.25 -2.31 -10.17
N GLU A 167 -20.53 -2.00 -10.38
CA GLU A 167 -21.02 -1.46 -11.64
C GLU A 167 -20.40 -0.09 -11.95
N ALA A 168 -20.37 0.82 -10.97
CA ALA A 168 -19.75 2.13 -11.15
C ALA A 168 -18.27 1.98 -11.59
N VAL A 169 -17.51 1.13 -10.91
CA VAL A 169 -16.09 0.93 -11.20
C VAL A 169 -15.86 0.28 -12.58
N CYS A 170 -16.58 -0.79 -12.90
CA CYS A 170 -16.41 -1.49 -14.17
C CYS A 170 -16.87 -0.65 -15.37
N ARG A 171 -17.90 0.19 -15.23
CA ARG A 171 -18.42 1.03 -16.31
C ARG A 171 -17.65 2.33 -16.50
N GLU A 172 -17.26 3.00 -15.42
CA GLU A 172 -16.53 4.27 -15.49
C GLU A 172 -15.03 4.08 -15.68
N GLY A 173 -14.50 2.94 -15.23
CA GLY A 173 -13.09 2.60 -15.22
C GLY A 173 -12.34 2.86 -16.54
N PRO A 174 -12.84 2.40 -17.71
CA PRO A 174 -12.20 2.65 -19.00
C PRO A 174 -11.92 4.14 -19.25
N ARG A 175 -12.89 5.01 -18.97
CA ARG A 175 -12.72 6.45 -19.14
C ARG A 175 -11.65 7.01 -18.20
N ARG A 176 -11.64 6.57 -16.93
CA ARG A 176 -10.65 7.01 -15.95
C ARG A 176 -9.22 6.62 -16.34
N VAL A 177 -9.04 5.45 -16.93
CA VAL A 177 -7.71 5.03 -17.46
C VAL A 177 -7.29 5.89 -18.64
N LEU A 178 -8.21 6.26 -19.54
CA LEU A 178 -7.89 7.15 -20.66
C LEU A 178 -7.54 8.57 -20.19
N GLU A 179 -8.19 9.08 -19.15
CA GLU A 179 -7.83 10.35 -18.51
C GLU A 179 -6.42 10.30 -17.90
N LEU A 180 -6.03 9.15 -17.32
CA LEU A 180 -4.67 8.93 -16.82
C LEU A 180 -3.62 8.94 -17.95
N VAL A 181 -3.94 8.35 -19.11
CA VAL A 181 -3.11 8.46 -20.32
C VAL A 181 -3.00 9.92 -20.79
N ALA A 182 -4.12 10.66 -20.80
CA ALA A 182 -4.13 12.08 -21.16
C ALA A 182 -3.28 12.95 -20.19
N ARG A 183 -3.15 12.53 -18.92
CA ARG A 183 -2.25 13.14 -17.92
C ARG A 183 -0.79 12.69 -18.06
N GLY A 184 -0.47 11.87 -19.06
CA GLY A 184 0.89 11.51 -19.45
C GLY A 184 1.35 10.12 -19.04
N ALA A 185 0.45 9.25 -18.54
CA ALA A 185 0.79 7.85 -18.28
C ALA A 185 0.97 7.09 -19.60
N SER A 186 2.03 6.29 -19.68
CA SER A 186 2.46 5.54 -20.86
C SER A 186 2.41 4.03 -20.60
N PHE A 187 1.42 3.36 -21.18
CA PHE A 187 1.25 1.92 -21.05
C PHE A 187 1.91 1.14 -22.19
N THR A 188 2.24 -0.11 -21.93
CA THR A 188 2.85 -1.03 -22.90
C THR A 188 1.89 -1.27 -24.06
N LYS A 189 2.45 -1.25 -25.28
CA LYS A 189 1.71 -1.43 -26.53
C LYS A 189 2.24 -2.63 -27.31
N ASN A 190 1.36 -3.25 -28.08
CA ASN A 190 1.70 -4.19 -29.13
C ASN A 190 2.40 -3.48 -30.30
N PRO A 191 3.08 -4.23 -31.21
CA PRO A 191 3.70 -3.65 -32.40
C PRO A 191 2.74 -2.88 -33.32
N ASP A 192 1.45 -3.20 -33.31
CA ASP A 192 0.40 -2.51 -34.06
C ASP A 192 -0.09 -1.21 -33.38
N GLY A 193 0.46 -0.87 -32.20
CA GLY A 193 0.12 0.32 -31.43
C GLY A 193 -1.08 0.17 -30.49
N SER A 194 -1.77 -0.98 -30.50
CA SER A 194 -2.82 -1.32 -29.52
C SER A 194 -2.23 -1.54 -28.12
N LEU A 195 -3.04 -1.47 -27.06
CA LEU A 195 -2.58 -1.76 -25.70
C LEU A 195 -2.25 -3.24 -25.56
N HIS A 196 -1.10 -3.56 -24.96
CA HIS A 196 -0.78 -4.93 -24.56
C HIS A 196 -1.53 -5.25 -23.26
N LEU A 197 -2.35 -6.30 -23.26
CA LEU A 197 -3.23 -6.67 -22.15
C LEU A 197 -2.85 -8.03 -21.56
N THR A 198 -2.68 -8.09 -20.24
CA THR A 198 -2.41 -9.33 -19.50
C THR A 198 -3.66 -9.87 -18.82
N ARG A 199 -3.57 -11.11 -18.31
CA ARG A 199 -4.61 -11.76 -17.48
C ARG A 199 -4.04 -12.16 -16.14
N GLU A 200 -4.74 -11.81 -15.06
CA GLU A 200 -4.44 -12.20 -13.69
C GLU A 200 -5.49 -13.18 -13.15
N GLY A 201 -5.30 -13.70 -11.94
CA GLY A 201 -6.17 -14.66 -11.30
C GLY A 201 -7.59 -14.10 -11.10
N GLY A 202 -8.59 -14.96 -11.29
CA GLY A 202 -10.00 -14.58 -11.21
C GLY A 202 -10.56 -13.79 -12.41
N HIS A 203 -9.74 -13.39 -13.38
CA HIS A 203 -10.23 -12.72 -14.60
C HIS A 203 -10.60 -13.74 -15.70
N SER A 204 -11.73 -13.51 -16.36
CA SER A 204 -12.15 -14.27 -17.54
C SER A 204 -11.50 -13.78 -18.84
N HIS A 205 -11.15 -12.49 -18.94
CA HIS A 205 -10.53 -11.86 -20.12
C HIS A 205 -9.17 -11.21 -19.82
N ARG A 206 -8.38 -10.98 -20.88
CA ARG A 206 -7.18 -10.12 -20.84
C ARG A 206 -7.62 -8.65 -20.85
N ARG A 207 -7.59 -7.99 -19.68
CA ARG A 207 -8.06 -6.60 -19.51
C ARG A 207 -7.17 -5.71 -18.67
N ILE A 208 -5.97 -6.20 -18.36
CA ILE A 208 -5.08 -5.55 -17.43
C ILE A 208 -4.09 -4.73 -18.23
N VAL A 209 -4.28 -3.41 -18.17
CA VAL A 209 -3.39 -2.42 -18.76
C VAL A 209 -2.19 -2.28 -17.85
N HIS A 210 -0.99 -2.29 -18.42
CA HIS A 210 0.25 -2.29 -17.64
C HIS A 210 1.37 -1.50 -18.31
N ALA A 211 2.41 -1.17 -17.56
CA ALA A 211 3.65 -0.60 -18.06
C ALA A 211 4.80 -1.53 -17.66
N ALA A 212 5.11 -2.51 -18.52
CA ALA A 212 5.91 -3.68 -18.19
C ALA A 212 5.41 -4.28 -16.86
N ASP A 213 6.28 -4.51 -15.89
CA ASP A 213 5.95 -4.92 -14.51
C ASP A 213 6.18 -3.78 -13.48
N ALA A 214 6.02 -2.52 -13.91
CA ALA A 214 6.18 -1.32 -13.09
C ALA A 214 5.03 -0.30 -13.27
N THR A 215 3.81 -0.79 -13.49
CA THR A 215 2.63 0.04 -13.79
C THR A 215 2.39 1.14 -12.76
N GLY A 216 2.54 0.83 -11.48
CA GLY A 216 2.39 1.77 -10.38
C GLY A 216 3.34 2.95 -10.43
N ALA A 217 4.61 2.69 -10.72
CA ALA A 217 5.64 3.73 -10.82
C ALA A 217 5.36 4.69 -11.98
N GLU A 218 4.89 4.18 -13.12
CA GLU A 218 4.53 5.00 -14.27
C GLU A 218 3.31 5.90 -13.99
N ILE A 219 2.28 5.36 -13.32
CA ILE A 219 1.12 6.12 -12.88
C ILE A 219 1.53 7.23 -11.91
N MET A 220 2.36 6.90 -10.91
CA MET A 220 2.87 7.87 -9.94
C MET A 220 3.70 8.96 -10.61
N ARG A 221 4.54 8.62 -11.60
CA ARG A 221 5.31 9.59 -12.38
C ARG A 221 4.39 10.63 -13.04
N ALA A 222 3.37 10.18 -13.76
CA ALA A 222 2.42 11.04 -14.47
C ALA A 222 1.63 11.94 -13.50
N LEU A 223 1.01 11.35 -12.47
CA LEU A 223 0.18 12.09 -11.52
C LEU A 223 1.00 13.09 -10.69
N LEU A 224 2.20 12.71 -10.23
CA LEU A 224 3.05 13.64 -9.48
C LEU A 224 3.58 14.79 -10.34
N ALA A 225 3.84 14.55 -11.63
CA ALA A 225 4.20 15.62 -12.55
C ALA A 225 3.06 16.63 -12.69
N ALA A 226 1.82 16.14 -12.88
CA ALA A 226 0.63 16.99 -12.95
C ALA A 226 0.40 17.77 -11.64
N VAL A 227 0.50 17.11 -10.49
CA VAL A 227 0.30 17.76 -9.18
C VAL A 227 1.31 18.87 -8.93
N ARG A 228 2.59 18.65 -9.27
CA ARG A 228 3.64 19.66 -9.11
C ARG A 228 3.47 20.86 -10.04
N ALA A 229 2.80 20.68 -11.18
CA ALA A 229 2.53 21.74 -12.13
C ALA A 229 1.27 22.56 -11.79
N HIS A 230 0.42 22.10 -10.85
CA HIS A 230 -0.86 22.72 -10.56
C HIS A 230 -0.75 23.83 -9.51
N ALA A 231 -1.15 25.06 -9.86
CA ALA A 231 -0.97 26.24 -9.01
C ALA A 231 -1.77 26.21 -7.69
N ASN A 232 -2.95 25.57 -7.69
CA ASN A 232 -3.81 25.50 -6.50
C ASN A 232 -3.46 24.36 -5.52
N ILE A 233 -2.44 23.54 -5.82
CA ILE A 233 -2.06 22.41 -4.96
C ILE A 233 -0.79 22.76 -4.16
N SER A 234 -0.95 22.82 -2.84
CA SER A 234 0.17 22.92 -1.90
C SER A 234 0.55 21.56 -1.37
N VAL A 235 1.81 21.16 -1.58
CA VAL A 235 2.32 19.84 -1.22
C VAL A 235 3.08 19.87 0.11
N PHE A 236 2.66 19.01 1.03
CA PHE A 236 3.24 18.84 2.36
C PHE A 236 3.76 17.41 2.52
N ALA A 237 4.97 17.14 2.01
CA ALA A 237 5.69 15.89 2.25
C ALA A 237 6.32 15.87 3.65
N ASP A 238 6.56 14.69 4.20
CA ASP A 238 7.03 14.48 5.58
C ASP A 238 6.09 15.10 6.66
N HIS A 239 4.80 15.14 6.39
CA HIS A 239 3.76 15.64 7.29
C HIS A 239 2.79 14.52 7.64
N HIS A 240 2.70 14.18 8.93
CA HIS A 240 1.91 13.06 9.42
C HIS A 240 0.62 13.54 10.08
N ALA A 241 -0.53 13.21 9.51
CA ALA A 241 -1.83 13.51 10.12
C ALA A 241 -2.00 12.64 11.39
N LEU A 242 -2.30 13.30 12.51
CA LEU A 242 -2.43 12.68 13.82
C LEU A 242 -3.88 12.30 14.12
N ASP A 243 -4.79 13.26 13.97
CA ASP A 243 -6.23 13.11 14.23
C ASP A 243 -7.03 14.13 13.39
N LEU A 244 -8.28 13.79 13.07
CA LEU A 244 -9.20 14.69 12.36
C LEU A 244 -9.71 15.78 13.31
N TYR A 245 -9.82 17.00 12.80
CA TYR A 245 -10.50 18.09 13.49
C TYR A 245 -11.98 18.06 13.09
N VAL A 246 -12.86 17.95 14.10
CA VAL A 246 -14.31 17.88 13.94
C VAL A 246 -14.96 18.87 14.87
N ASP A 247 -15.98 19.57 14.38
CA ASP A 247 -16.69 20.63 15.11
C ASP A 247 -18.12 20.76 14.57
N GLU A 248 -18.95 21.58 15.21
CA GLU A 248 -20.33 21.78 14.80
C GLU A 248 -20.48 22.88 13.75
N VAL A 249 -21.12 22.56 12.63
CA VAL A 249 -21.57 23.50 11.60
C VAL A 249 -23.09 23.40 11.49
N ASP A 250 -23.80 24.47 11.80
CA ASP A 250 -25.28 24.51 11.85
C ASP A 250 -25.89 23.35 12.64
N GLY A 251 -25.33 23.06 13.83
CA GLY A 251 -25.80 21.97 14.71
C GLY A 251 -25.46 20.56 14.21
N THR A 252 -24.65 20.44 13.16
CA THR A 252 -24.19 19.14 12.63
C THR A 252 -22.68 19.00 12.83
N ARG A 253 -22.26 17.90 13.44
CA ARG A 253 -20.83 17.59 13.64
C ARG A 253 -20.16 17.23 12.31
N ALA A 254 -19.30 18.10 11.80
CA ALA A 254 -18.61 17.98 10.52
C ALA A 254 -17.09 17.91 10.69
N CYS A 255 -16.40 17.30 9.73
CA CYS A 255 -14.95 17.33 9.65
C CYS A 255 -14.50 18.64 9.01
N LEU A 256 -13.59 19.34 9.69
CA LEU A 256 -13.06 20.64 9.28
C LEU A 256 -11.54 20.63 9.14
N GLY A 257 -10.97 19.45 8.86
CA GLY A 257 -9.54 19.26 8.62
C GLY A 257 -8.87 18.26 9.55
N ALA A 258 -7.59 18.45 9.85
CA ALA A 258 -6.79 17.55 10.69
C ALA A 258 -5.64 18.27 11.41
N ASP A 259 -5.21 17.70 12.54
CA ASP A 259 -3.96 18.09 13.20
C ASP A 259 -2.80 17.29 12.60
N VAL A 260 -1.76 17.99 12.14
CA VAL A 260 -0.69 17.41 11.33
C VAL A 260 0.67 17.71 11.95
N LEU A 261 1.45 16.65 12.19
CA LEU A 261 2.83 16.73 12.65
C LEU A 261 3.77 17.00 11.47
N ASP A 262 4.38 18.16 11.45
CA ASP A 262 5.55 18.45 10.59
C ASP A 262 6.76 17.71 11.17
N ARG A 263 7.21 16.66 10.49
CA ARG A 263 8.31 15.81 10.99
C ARG A 263 9.67 16.49 10.92
N ARG A 264 9.82 17.55 10.12
CA ARG A 264 11.07 18.28 9.93
C ARG A 264 11.26 19.33 11.02
N HIS A 265 10.19 20.05 11.37
CA HIS A 265 10.20 21.08 12.40
C HIS A 265 9.69 20.58 13.77
N ASN A 266 9.19 19.34 13.85
CA ASN A 266 8.67 18.71 15.06
C ASN A 266 7.57 19.53 15.73
N ALA A 267 6.63 20.03 14.93
CA ALA A 267 5.55 20.88 15.37
C ALA A 267 4.22 20.35 14.86
N VAL A 268 3.17 20.47 15.68
CA VAL A 268 1.81 20.14 15.25
C VAL A 268 1.14 21.41 14.75
N THR A 269 0.66 21.40 13.52
CA THR A 269 -0.10 22.47 12.88
C THR A 269 -1.49 21.94 12.53
N ARG A 270 -2.53 22.71 12.81
CA ARG A 270 -3.88 22.39 12.33
C ARG A 270 -4.04 22.77 10.87
N PHE A 271 -4.39 21.82 10.03
CA PHE A 271 -4.79 22.07 8.65
C PHE A 271 -6.31 22.13 8.65
N LEU A 272 -6.86 23.34 8.58
CA LEU A 272 -8.29 23.58 8.45
C LEU A 272 -8.69 23.47 6.97
N ALA A 273 -9.77 22.74 6.70
CA ALA A 273 -10.36 22.64 5.37
C ALA A 273 -11.86 22.40 5.47
N TYR A 274 -12.62 22.85 4.48
CA TYR A 274 -14.06 22.62 4.44
C TYR A 274 -14.43 21.19 4.05
N SER A 275 -13.59 20.54 3.24
CA SER A 275 -13.73 19.13 2.88
C SER A 275 -12.39 18.41 3.02
N THR A 276 -12.39 17.22 3.62
CA THR A 276 -11.21 16.39 3.87
C THR A 276 -11.36 15.02 3.20
N MET A 277 -10.39 14.65 2.37
CA MET A 277 -10.28 13.35 1.71
C MET A 277 -9.23 12.48 2.39
N VAL A 278 -9.63 11.31 2.89
CA VAL A 278 -8.72 10.28 3.42
C VAL A 278 -8.39 9.28 2.32
N ALA A 279 -7.14 9.29 1.86
CA ALA A 279 -6.59 8.41 0.83
C ALA A 279 -5.26 7.79 1.30
N SER A 280 -5.18 7.43 2.58
CA SER A 280 -3.93 7.07 3.29
C SER A 280 -3.40 5.65 3.01
N GLY A 281 -4.11 4.86 2.19
CA GLY A 281 -3.83 3.43 2.02
C GLY A 281 -4.37 2.56 3.15
N GLY A 282 -4.07 1.27 3.10
CA GLY A 282 -4.52 0.26 4.06
C GLY A 282 -3.69 0.18 5.34
N ALA A 283 -3.54 -1.03 5.86
CA ALA A 283 -2.87 -1.30 7.14
C ALA A 283 -1.90 -2.49 7.08
N GLY A 284 -1.12 -2.63 6.02
CA GLY A 284 -0.30 -3.82 5.82
C GLY A 284 0.77 -4.08 6.88
N GLN A 285 1.30 -3.02 7.49
CA GLN A 285 2.27 -3.11 8.59
C GLN A 285 1.66 -3.65 9.90
N LEU A 286 0.37 -3.99 9.91
CA LEU A 286 -0.28 -4.75 10.96
C LEU A 286 0.23 -6.19 11.05
N TYR A 287 0.82 -6.71 9.98
CA TYR A 287 1.37 -8.06 9.91
C TYR A 287 2.89 -8.02 9.75
N PRO A 288 3.62 -9.03 10.26
CA PRO A 288 5.07 -9.07 10.17
C PRO A 288 5.53 -9.31 8.73
N ALA A 289 4.79 -10.09 7.94
CA ALA A 289 5.07 -10.29 6.52
C ALA A 289 4.03 -9.54 5.69
N THR A 290 4.45 -8.46 5.06
CA THR A 290 3.63 -7.65 4.15
C THR A 290 4.40 -7.27 2.90
N THR A 291 3.69 -7.05 1.80
CA THR A 291 4.22 -6.46 0.57
C THR A 291 4.12 -4.94 0.57
N ASN A 292 3.45 -4.37 1.56
CA ASN A 292 3.24 -2.92 1.68
C ASN A 292 4.50 -2.26 2.24
N PRO A 293 4.82 -1.02 1.81
CA PRO A 293 5.93 -0.27 2.38
C PRO A 293 5.70 0.00 3.88
N SER A 294 6.78 0.37 4.58
CA SER A 294 6.78 0.64 6.03
C SER A 294 5.80 1.76 6.45
N THR A 295 5.35 2.57 5.49
CA THR A 295 4.39 3.66 5.68
C THR A 295 2.93 3.20 5.75
N ILE A 296 2.58 1.93 5.57
CA ILE A 296 1.16 1.53 5.49
C ILE A 296 0.66 0.99 6.83
N THR A 297 0.30 1.91 7.73
CA THR A 297 0.02 1.64 9.15
C THR A 297 -1.44 1.86 9.57
N GLY A 298 -2.36 2.02 8.61
CA GLY A 298 -3.79 2.17 8.90
C GLY A 298 -4.18 3.52 9.50
N ASP A 299 -3.37 4.56 9.25
CA ASP A 299 -3.49 5.86 9.91
C ASP A 299 -4.85 6.52 9.68
N GLY A 300 -5.29 6.61 8.41
CA GLY A 300 -6.58 7.21 8.06
C GLY A 300 -7.78 6.46 8.63
N ILE A 301 -7.74 5.13 8.61
CA ILE A 301 -8.79 4.27 9.18
C ILE A 301 -8.91 4.53 10.68
N ALA A 302 -7.78 4.53 11.39
CA ALA A 302 -7.76 4.77 12.83
C ALA A 302 -8.27 6.18 13.18
N MET A 303 -7.79 7.22 12.49
CA MET A 303 -8.24 8.61 12.71
C MET A 303 -9.73 8.79 12.44
N ALA A 304 -10.24 8.24 11.32
CA ALA A 304 -11.66 8.31 10.98
C ALA A 304 -12.52 7.60 12.03
N PHE A 305 -12.12 6.40 12.47
CA PHE A 305 -12.81 5.68 13.53
C PHE A 305 -12.84 6.46 14.85
N ARG A 306 -11.71 7.06 15.26
CA ARG A 306 -11.63 7.93 16.44
C ARG A 306 -12.51 9.18 16.31
N ALA A 307 -12.65 9.71 15.11
CA ALA A 307 -13.58 10.80 14.82
C ALA A 307 -15.06 10.36 14.86
N GLY A 308 -15.35 9.07 14.95
CA GLY A 308 -16.70 8.50 15.00
C GLY A 308 -17.21 7.93 13.68
N ALA A 309 -16.37 7.90 12.63
CA ALA A 309 -16.75 7.31 11.36
C ALA A 309 -16.95 5.80 11.50
N ALA A 310 -17.86 5.26 10.71
CA ALA A 310 -18.06 3.83 10.60
C ALA A 310 -16.91 3.18 9.83
N VAL A 311 -16.47 2.00 10.27
CA VAL A 311 -15.57 1.13 9.51
C VAL A 311 -16.26 -0.20 9.22
N THR A 312 -15.95 -0.82 8.09
CA THR A 312 -16.63 -2.06 7.67
C THR A 312 -15.68 -3.09 7.08
N ASN A 313 -16.05 -4.37 7.21
CA ASN A 313 -15.33 -5.54 6.67
C ASN A 313 -13.84 -5.60 7.06
N MET A 314 -13.48 -5.10 8.24
CA MET A 314 -12.09 -5.05 8.71
C MET A 314 -11.45 -6.44 8.80
N GLU A 315 -12.25 -7.49 8.99
CA GLU A 315 -11.82 -8.89 8.99
C GLU A 315 -11.38 -9.41 7.61
N CYS A 316 -11.71 -8.72 6.53
CA CYS A 316 -11.42 -9.11 5.14
C CYS A 316 -10.03 -8.61 4.71
N VAL A 317 -8.99 -9.24 5.28
CA VAL A 317 -7.59 -9.02 4.93
C VAL A 317 -7.18 -9.97 3.80
N GLN A 318 -6.63 -9.43 2.71
CA GLN A 318 -6.12 -10.22 1.60
C GLN A 318 -4.61 -10.48 1.77
N PHE A 319 -4.24 -11.76 1.67
CA PHE A 319 -2.87 -12.20 1.54
C PHE A 319 -2.58 -12.50 0.06
N HIS A 320 -1.52 -11.93 -0.49
CA HIS A 320 -1.04 -12.31 -1.81
C HIS A 320 -0.34 -13.67 -1.72
N PRO A 321 -0.62 -14.62 -2.63
CA PRO A 321 -0.03 -15.96 -2.55
C PRO A 321 1.49 -15.97 -2.72
N THR A 322 2.02 -15.07 -3.56
CA THR A 322 3.41 -15.10 -4.04
C THR A 322 4.22 -13.89 -3.60
N GLY A 323 4.40 -13.71 -2.29
CA GLY A 323 5.47 -12.85 -1.77
C GLY A 323 6.80 -13.61 -1.81
N LEU A 324 7.89 -12.97 -2.22
CA LEU A 324 9.18 -13.64 -2.34
C LEU A 324 9.65 -14.12 -0.96
N GLY A 325 9.96 -15.42 -0.87
CA GLY A 325 10.27 -16.13 0.37
C GLY A 325 11.65 -15.82 0.93
N VAL A 326 12.54 -15.21 0.14
CA VAL A 326 13.88 -14.79 0.58
C VAL A 326 13.83 -13.46 1.35
N ALA A 327 15.01 -12.93 1.72
CA ALA A 327 15.22 -11.80 2.62
C ALA A 327 14.22 -10.63 2.44
N ARG A 328 13.87 -9.98 3.55
CA ARG A 328 13.06 -8.76 3.56
C ARG A 328 13.81 -7.60 2.91
N GLU A 329 13.08 -6.75 2.21
CA GLU A 329 13.57 -5.50 1.66
C GLU A 329 13.68 -4.40 2.75
N HIS A 330 14.05 -3.20 2.30
CA HIS A 330 14.09 -2.00 3.14
C HIS A 330 12.73 -1.74 3.78
N GLY A 331 12.69 -1.55 5.09
CA GLY A 331 11.44 -1.31 5.82
C GLY A 331 10.62 -2.56 6.12
N GLY A 332 11.17 -3.76 5.89
CA GLY A 332 10.58 -5.02 6.34
C GLY A 332 9.52 -5.63 5.39
N SER A 333 9.32 -5.03 4.22
CA SER A 333 8.44 -5.56 3.17
C SER A 333 9.06 -6.79 2.48
N ARG A 334 8.22 -7.64 1.93
CA ARG A 334 8.64 -8.68 0.98
C ARG A 334 8.40 -8.20 -0.44
N PHE A 335 9.36 -8.48 -1.32
CA PHE A 335 9.16 -8.26 -2.75
C PHE A 335 7.96 -9.06 -3.23
N LEU A 336 7.04 -8.39 -3.92
CA LEU A 336 5.89 -9.04 -4.53
C LEU A 336 6.35 -9.72 -5.83
N VAL A 337 6.02 -10.99 -6.02
CA VAL A 337 6.06 -11.60 -7.36
C VAL A 337 4.65 -11.49 -7.95
N SER A 338 4.52 -10.68 -9.00
CA SER A 338 3.24 -10.35 -9.62
C SER A 338 2.38 -11.58 -9.92
N GLU A 339 1.07 -11.42 -9.72
CA GLU A 339 0.08 -12.42 -10.10
C GLU A 339 0.11 -12.77 -11.59
N ALA A 340 0.54 -11.81 -12.43
CA ALA A 340 0.72 -12.03 -13.85
C ALA A 340 1.70 -13.17 -14.17
N VAL A 341 2.64 -13.51 -13.27
CA VAL A 341 3.53 -14.68 -13.45
C VAL A 341 2.72 -15.98 -13.49
N ARG A 342 1.74 -16.15 -12.57
CA ARG A 342 0.79 -17.29 -12.64
C ARG A 342 -0.14 -17.14 -13.84
N GLY A 343 -0.59 -15.92 -14.11
CA GLY A 343 -1.38 -15.53 -15.30
C GLY A 343 -0.81 -16.06 -16.62
N GLU A 344 0.51 -15.93 -16.80
CA GLU A 344 1.24 -16.34 -17.99
C GLU A 344 1.80 -17.77 -17.93
N GLY A 345 1.36 -18.56 -16.94
CA GLY A 345 1.59 -20.01 -16.86
C GLY A 345 2.53 -20.46 -15.74
N GLY A 346 2.86 -19.61 -14.78
CA GLY A 346 3.66 -20.00 -13.61
C GLY A 346 2.95 -21.05 -12.77
N VAL A 347 3.69 -22.09 -12.37
CA VAL A 347 3.16 -23.29 -11.70
C VAL A 347 3.65 -23.35 -10.25
N LEU A 348 2.77 -23.75 -9.32
CA LEU A 348 3.11 -23.88 -7.91
C LEU A 348 3.47 -25.33 -7.55
N TYR A 349 4.60 -25.52 -6.88
CA TYR A 349 5.13 -26.79 -6.44
C TYR A 349 5.48 -26.79 -4.95
N ASN A 350 5.32 -27.93 -4.29
CA ASN A 350 5.89 -28.18 -2.96
C ASN A 350 7.31 -28.78 -3.08
N SER A 351 7.94 -29.10 -1.94
CA SER A 351 9.29 -29.67 -1.89
C SER A 351 9.41 -31.08 -2.47
N ASP A 352 8.31 -31.83 -2.57
CA ASP A 352 8.24 -33.14 -3.23
C ASP A 352 8.06 -33.02 -4.75
N ASN A 353 8.10 -31.79 -5.29
CA ASN A 353 7.88 -31.48 -6.70
C ASN A 353 6.46 -31.82 -7.19
N GLU A 354 5.49 -31.81 -6.27
CA GLU A 354 4.07 -32.01 -6.59
C GLU A 354 3.42 -30.67 -6.94
N ARG A 355 2.69 -30.63 -8.06
CA ARG A 355 1.86 -29.48 -8.44
C ARG A 355 0.58 -29.47 -7.62
N PHE A 356 0.68 -29.05 -6.37
CA PHE A 356 -0.38 -29.24 -5.36
C PHE A 356 -1.66 -28.44 -5.65
N MET A 357 -1.62 -27.40 -6.50
CA MET A 357 -2.86 -26.69 -6.86
C MET A 357 -3.81 -27.53 -7.72
N LEU A 358 -3.32 -28.60 -8.34
CA LEU A 358 -4.18 -29.59 -9.00
C LEU A 358 -4.94 -30.38 -7.93
N GLY A 359 -6.28 -30.36 -8.01
CA GLY A 359 -7.14 -31.00 -7.01
C GLY A 359 -7.62 -30.05 -5.90
N GLU A 360 -6.93 -28.92 -5.68
CA GLU A 360 -7.37 -27.88 -4.74
C GLU A 360 -8.49 -27.01 -5.33
N HIS A 361 -8.36 -26.62 -6.60
CA HIS A 361 -9.35 -25.80 -7.30
C HIS A 361 -9.32 -26.06 -8.80
N GLU A 362 -10.46 -25.99 -9.48
CA GLU A 362 -10.55 -26.25 -10.94
C GLU A 362 -9.68 -25.30 -11.78
N LEU A 363 -9.51 -24.07 -11.32
CA LEU A 363 -8.64 -23.05 -11.94
C LEU A 363 -7.15 -23.19 -11.57
N ALA A 364 -6.78 -24.13 -10.71
CA ALA A 364 -5.41 -24.31 -10.20
C ALA A 364 -4.76 -22.98 -9.76
N GLU A 365 -3.61 -22.59 -10.33
CA GLU A 365 -2.87 -21.36 -9.98
C GLU A 365 -3.62 -20.06 -10.32
N LEU A 366 -4.67 -20.13 -11.14
CA LEU A 366 -5.54 -18.99 -11.47
C LEU A 366 -6.78 -18.87 -10.58
N ALA A 367 -6.90 -19.75 -9.57
CA ALA A 367 -7.92 -19.62 -8.53
C ALA A 367 -7.82 -18.26 -7.81
N PRO A 368 -8.91 -17.82 -7.15
CA PRO A 368 -8.88 -16.60 -6.34
C PRO A 368 -7.75 -16.59 -5.32
N ARG A 369 -7.20 -15.40 -5.04
CA ARG A 369 -6.02 -15.22 -4.17
C ARG A 369 -6.15 -15.88 -2.81
N ASP A 370 -7.32 -15.78 -2.17
CA ASP A 370 -7.56 -16.37 -0.86
C ASP A 370 -7.48 -17.90 -0.89
N VAL A 371 -7.91 -18.54 -1.98
CA VAL A 371 -7.79 -19.99 -2.18
C VAL A 371 -6.32 -20.39 -2.31
N VAL A 372 -5.58 -19.76 -3.21
CA VAL A 372 -4.16 -20.09 -3.45
C VAL A 372 -3.31 -19.79 -2.21
N ALA A 373 -3.55 -18.67 -1.52
CA ALA A 373 -2.85 -18.31 -0.30
C ALA A 373 -3.09 -19.33 0.83
N ARG A 374 -4.33 -19.82 1.00
CA ARG A 374 -4.63 -20.89 1.96
C ARG A 374 -3.97 -22.21 1.59
N ALA A 375 -3.99 -22.61 0.31
CA ALA A 375 -3.36 -23.83 -0.15
C ALA A 375 -1.84 -23.81 0.12
N ILE A 376 -1.16 -22.71 -0.21
CA ILE A 376 0.27 -22.55 0.10
C ILE A 376 0.51 -22.61 1.63
N ALA A 377 -0.31 -21.91 2.43
CA ALA A 377 -0.17 -21.93 3.88
C ALA A 377 -0.36 -23.34 4.48
N ALA A 378 -1.32 -24.11 3.98
CA ALA A 378 -1.55 -25.49 4.39
C ALA A 378 -0.35 -26.38 4.05
N GLN A 379 0.19 -26.28 2.83
CA GLN A 379 1.41 -27.02 2.44
C GLN A 379 2.61 -26.65 3.32
N MET A 380 2.81 -25.37 3.61
CA MET A 380 3.87 -24.90 4.50
C MET A 380 3.72 -25.47 5.92
N GLU A 381 2.49 -25.48 6.46
CA GLU A 381 2.20 -26.00 7.81
C GLU A 381 2.38 -27.51 7.90
N GLU A 382 1.82 -28.26 6.94
CA GLU A 382 1.90 -29.73 6.89
C GLU A 382 3.35 -30.23 6.83
N ARG A 383 4.19 -29.51 6.06
CA ARG A 383 5.58 -29.89 5.77
C ARG A 383 6.60 -29.25 6.71
N GLY A 384 6.19 -28.26 7.49
CA GLY A 384 7.10 -27.47 8.34
C GLY A 384 8.08 -26.62 7.53
N GLU A 385 7.66 -26.12 6.37
CA GLU A 385 8.50 -25.42 5.40
C GLU A 385 8.22 -23.92 5.35
N PRO A 386 9.25 -23.07 5.13
CA PRO A 386 9.09 -21.61 5.17
C PRO A 386 8.51 -21.00 3.89
N HIS A 387 8.48 -21.74 2.78
CA HIS A 387 7.98 -21.29 1.48
C HIS A 387 7.67 -22.49 0.58
N MET A 388 6.86 -22.27 -0.45
CA MET A 388 6.66 -23.17 -1.59
C MET A 388 7.39 -22.62 -2.83
N TRP A 389 7.28 -23.26 -3.98
CA TRP A 389 8.00 -22.88 -5.20
C TRP A 389 7.05 -22.43 -6.30
N LEU A 390 7.35 -21.30 -6.95
CA LEU A 390 6.68 -20.81 -8.16
C LEU A 390 7.64 -20.92 -9.35
N ASP A 391 7.28 -21.72 -10.35
CA ASP A 391 8.12 -21.98 -11.51
C ASP A 391 7.52 -21.43 -12.81
N ILE A 392 8.27 -20.54 -13.46
CA ILE A 392 8.00 -20.02 -14.82
C ILE A 392 9.12 -20.38 -15.81
N SER A 393 10.18 -21.05 -15.35
CA SER A 393 11.42 -21.32 -16.12
C SER A 393 11.20 -22.21 -17.35
N HIS A 394 10.08 -22.93 -17.40
CA HIS A 394 9.64 -23.71 -18.56
C HIS A 394 9.22 -22.83 -19.76
N LYS A 395 9.03 -21.51 -19.57
CA LYS A 395 8.77 -20.56 -20.67
C LYS A 395 10.08 -20.11 -21.33
N PRO A 396 10.05 -19.67 -22.60
CA PRO A 396 11.23 -19.14 -23.27
C PRO A 396 11.85 -17.96 -22.49
N ARG A 397 13.18 -17.93 -22.39
CA ARG A 397 13.92 -16.88 -21.69
C ARG A 397 13.52 -15.47 -22.12
N ASP A 398 13.45 -15.23 -23.43
CA ASP A 398 13.12 -13.92 -23.98
C ASP A 398 11.68 -13.49 -23.67
N PHE A 399 10.76 -14.45 -23.55
CA PHE A 399 9.40 -14.19 -23.09
C PHE A 399 9.41 -13.69 -21.64
N ILE A 400 10.11 -14.40 -20.75
CA ILE A 400 10.17 -14.04 -19.33
C ILE A 400 10.81 -12.66 -19.15
N LEU A 401 11.94 -12.39 -19.81
CA LEU A 401 12.67 -11.13 -19.66
C LEU A 401 11.95 -9.93 -20.30
N SER A 402 11.12 -10.15 -21.32
CA SER A 402 10.31 -9.09 -21.91
C SER A 402 9.06 -8.76 -21.09
N HIS A 403 8.43 -9.77 -20.47
CA HIS A 403 7.19 -9.60 -19.71
C HIS A 403 7.43 -9.18 -18.25
N PHE A 404 8.51 -9.67 -17.63
CA PHE A 404 8.81 -9.48 -16.21
C PHE A 404 10.24 -8.97 -15.97
N PRO A 405 10.68 -7.88 -16.64
CA PRO A 405 12.06 -7.41 -16.56
C PRO A 405 12.47 -6.99 -15.15
N ASN A 406 11.62 -6.31 -14.39
CA ASN A 406 11.95 -5.87 -13.03
C ASN A 406 11.92 -7.04 -12.03
N ILE A 407 10.96 -7.97 -12.15
CA ILE A 407 10.93 -9.19 -11.33
C ILE A 407 12.18 -10.03 -11.61
N ALA A 408 12.54 -10.25 -12.88
CA ALA A 408 13.74 -10.99 -13.25
C ALA A 408 15.02 -10.32 -12.70
N ALA A 409 15.14 -9.00 -12.85
CA ALA A 409 16.29 -8.25 -12.33
C ALA A 409 16.37 -8.32 -10.80
N HIS A 410 15.24 -8.18 -10.11
CA HIS A 410 15.18 -8.27 -8.65
C HIS A 410 15.56 -9.66 -8.16
N CYS A 411 14.92 -10.71 -8.69
CA CYS A 411 15.23 -12.10 -8.33
C CYS A 411 16.69 -12.44 -8.61
N LEU A 412 17.24 -11.99 -9.74
CA LEU A 412 18.65 -12.20 -10.07
C LEU A 412 19.58 -11.49 -9.07
N SER A 413 19.21 -10.30 -8.59
CA SER A 413 20.00 -9.56 -7.59
C SER A 413 20.11 -10.30 -6.24
N VAL A 414 19.16 -11.18 -5.93
CA VAL A 414 19.17 -12.06 -4.75
C VAL A 414 19.59 -13.49 -5.08
N GLY A 415 20.13 -13.71 -6.30
CA GLY A 415 20.74 -14.98 -6.71
C GLY A 415 19.77 -16.01 -7.30
N ILE A 416 18.58 -15.61 -7.76
CA ILE A 416 17.56 -16.48 -8.36
C ILE A 416 17.37 -16.11 -9.83
N ASP A 417 17.78 -16.99 -10.76
CA ASP A 417 17.50 -16.81 -12.19
C ASP A 417 16.16 -17.45 -12.55
N ILE A 418 15.10 -16.64 -12.57
CA ILE A 418 13.72 -17.10 -12.85
C ILE A 418 13.53 -17.72 -14.24
N THR A 419 14.52 -17.57 -15.13
CA THR A 419 14.52 -18.18 -16.46
C THR A 419 15.07 -19.61 -16.45
N GLN A 420 15.66 -20.05 -15.32
CA GLN A 420 16.33 -21.34 -15.18
C GLN A 420 15.86 -22.13 -13.95
N GLU A 421 15.33 -21.47 -12.92
CA GLU A 421 14.92 -22.11 -11.67
C GLU A 421 13.64 -21.51 -11.04
N PRO A 422 12.91 -22.27 -10.19
CA PRO A 422 11.75 -21.78 -9.46
C PRO A 422 12.09 -20.72 -8.39
N MET A 423 11.14 -19.83 -8.12
CA MET A 423 11.22 -18.84 -7.04
C MET A 423 10.62 -19.37 -5.75
N PRO A 424 11.25 -19.18 -4.58
CA PRO A 424 10.62 -19.46 -3.29
C PRO A 424 9.56 -18.39 -3.01
N VAL A 425 8.35 -18.81 -2.68
CA VAL A 425 7.20 -17.93 -2.45
C VAL A 425 6.43 -18.31 -1.19
N CYS A 426 5.90 -17.31 -0.48
CA CYS A 426 5.02 -17.53 0.66
C CYS A 426 3.90 -16.48 0.73
N PRO A 427 2.75 -16.82 1.33
CA PRO A 427 1.64 -15.89 1.42
C PRO A 427 2.00 -14.72 2.32
N THR A 428 1.70 -13.53 1.85
CA THR A 428 2.16 -12.28 2.47
C THR A 428 0.99 -11.30 2.50
N GLN A 429 0.79 -10.57 3.60
CA GLN A 429 -0.29 -9.58 3.64
C GLN A 429 -0.09 -8.55 2.51
N HIS A 430 -1.17 -8.18 1.84
CA HIS A 430 -1.06 -7.36 0.64
C HIS A 430 -2.11 -6.25 0.51
N TYR A 431 -3.37 -6.53 0.87
CA TYR A 431 -4.44 -5.54 0.73
C TYR A 431 -5.45 -5.68 1.87
N LEU A 432 -6.05 -4.57 2.30
CA LEU A 432 -7.19 -4.57 3.19
C LEU A 432 -8.47 -4.26 2.40
N CYS A 433 -9.41 -5.22 2.32
CA CYS A 433 -10.69 -5.00 1.62
C CYS A 433 -11.68 -4.20 2.46
N GLY A 434 -11.53 -4.25 3.79
CA GLY A 434 -12.24 -3.37 4.72
C GLY A 434 -11.64 -1.97 4.80
N GLY A 435 -12.27 -1.11 5.59
CA GLY A 435 -11.81 0.26 5.76
C GLY A 435 -12.93 1.19 6.22
N ILE A 436 -12.75 2.49 5.99
CA ILE A 436 -13.75 3.52 6.28
C ILE A 436 -14.98 3.27 5.42
N HIS A 437 -16.15 3.12 6.03
CA HIS A 437 -17.39 2.93 5.29
C HIS A 437 -17.72 4.18 4.48
N THR A 438 -18.02 4.01 3.20
CA THR A 438 -18.37 5.10 2.28
C THR A 438 -19.58 4.77 1.42
N GLY A 439 -20.29 5.81 0.98
CA GLY A 439 -21.29 5.71 -0.07
C GLY A 439 -20.68 5.66 -1.47
N LEU A 440 -21.53 5.73 -2.50
CA LEU A 440 -21.10 5.67 -3.89
C LEU A 440 -20.37 6.92 -4.38
N LEU A 441 -20.31 7.97 -3.56
CA LEU A 441 -19.59 9.21 -3.86
C LEU A 441 -18.38 9.41 -2.94
N GLY A 442 -17.95 8.36 -2.22
CA GLY A 442 -16.82 8.42 -1.29
C GLY A 442 -17.13 9.16 0.01
N GLU A 443 -18.38 9.57 0.24
CA GLU A 443 -18.84 10.26 1.42
C GLU A 443 -18.93 9.32 2.63
N THR A 444 -18.51 9.81 3.80
CA THR A 444 -18.70 9.10 5.07
C THR A 444 -19.94 9.61 5.81
N ALA A 445 -20.29 8.96 6.92
CA ALA A 445 -21.35 9.45 7.81
C ALA A 445 -21.02 10.78 8.51
N ILE A 446 -19.76 11.25 8.46
CA ILE A 446 -19.34 12.55 8.99
C ILE A 446 -19.33 13.55 7.82
N PRO A 447 -20.20 14.57 7.80
CA PRO A 447 -20.18 15.60 6.77
C PRO A 447 -18.80 16.25 6.64
N GLY A 448 -18.36 16.51 5.41
CA GLY A 448 -17.04 17.05 5.12
C GLY A 448 -15.90 16.04 5.16
N LEU A 449 -16.14 14.79 5.59
CA LEU A 449 -15.17 13.71 5.53
C LEU A 449 -15.51 12.72 4.40
N TYR A 450 -14.56 12.56 3.50
CA TYR A 450 -14.58 11.61 2.39
C TYR A 450 -13.43 10.62 2.54
N ALA A 451 -13.59 9.43 1.95
CA ALA A 451 -12.51 8.45 1.88
C ALA A 451 -12.52 7.72 0.52
N CYS A 452 -11.34 7.39 0.01
CA CYS A 452 -11.19 6.64 -1.23
C CYS A 452 -9.90 5.80 -1.26
N GLY A 453 -9.82 4.88 -2.22
CA GLY A 453 -8.75 3.90 -2.31
C GLY A 453 -8.77 2.91 -1.13
N GLU A 454 -7.63 2.28 -0.85
CA GLU A 454 -7.52 1.21 0.16
C GLU A 454 -7.84 1.64 1.60
N ALA A 455 -7.91 2.94 1.89
CA ALA A 455 -8.37 3.42 3.20
C ALA A 455 -9.90 3.26 3.38
N ALA A 456 -10.65 3.16 2.28
CA ALA A 456 -12.10 3.06 2.26
C ALA A 456 -12.56 1.62 2.02
N CYS A 457 -13.77 1.31 2.49
CA CYS A 457 -14.56 0.20 2.00
C CYS A 457 -15.80 0.74 1.29
N THR A 458 -15.66 0.89 -0.02
CA THR A 458 -16.72 1.27 -0.97
C THR A 458 -17.74 0.15 -1.20
N GLY A 459 -17.38 -1.08 -0.82
CA GLY A 459 -18.12 -2.30 -1.14
C GLY A 459 -17.69 -2.97 -2.44
N LEU A 460 -16.73 -2.42 -3.20
CA LEU A 460 -16.23 -3.02 -4.44
C LEU A 460 -15.66 -4.44 -4.23
N HIS A 461 -14.80 -4.61 -3.23
CA HIS A 461 -13.97 -5.81 -3.09
C HIS A 461 -14.64 -6.96 -2.33
N GLY A 462 -15.73 -6.70 -1.62
CA GLY A 462 -16.37 -7.69 -0.76
C GLY A 462 -15.38 -8.35 0.21
N ALA A 463 -15.39 -9.70 0.26
CA ALA A 463 -14.52 -10.46 1.15
C ALA A 463 -13.12 -10.72 0.60
N ASN A 464 -12.90 -10.50 -0.71
CA ASN A 464 -11.64 -10.75 -1.38
C ASN A 464 -11.57 -9.97 -2.69
N ARG A 465 -10.55 -9.12 -2.81
CA ARG A 465 -10.32 -8.27 -3.98
C ARG A 465 -9.91 -9.09 -5.21
N LEU A 466 -10.54 -8.80 -6.36
CA LEU A 466 -10.03 -9.20 -7.69
C LEU A 466 -8.74 -8.44 -8.01
N ALA A 467 -7.74 -9.12 -8.54
CA ALA A 467 -6.47 -8.49 -8.87
C ALA A 467 -6.62 -7.29 -9.82
N SER A 468 -5.69 -6.34 -9.74
CA SER A 468 -5.71 -5.09 -10.53
C SER A 468 -6.92 -4.15 -10.37
N ASN A 469 -7.95 -4.48 -9.56
CA ASN A 469 -9.11 -3.59 -9.29
C ASN A 469 -8.79 -2.39 -8.37
N SER A 470 -7.77 -2.45 -7.50
CA SER A 470 -7.56 -1.39 -6.49
C SER A 470 -7.14 -0.04 -7.08
N LEU A 471 -6.34 -0.05 -8.14
CA LEU A 471 -5.94 1.20 -8.79
C LEU A 471 -7.15 1.84 -9.48
N LEU A 472 -7.98 1.01 -10.13
CA LEU A 472 -9.21 1.45 -10.78
C LEU A 472 -10.21 2.05 -9.79
N GLU A 473 -10.41 1.39 -8.64
CA GLU A 473 -11.23 1.92 -7.55
C GLU A 473 -10.77 3.32 -7.13
N GLY A 474 -9.45 3.48 -6.93
CA GLY A 474 -8.85 4.75 -6.55
C GLY A 474 -9.16 5.86 -7.54
N LEU A 475 -9.10 5.60 -8.85
CA LEU A 475 -9.45 6.61 -9.87
C LEU A 475 -10.94 6.94 -9.88
N VAL A 476 -11.79 5.92 -9.88
CA VAL A 476 -13.25 6.09 -10.02
C VAL A 476 -13.82 6.83 -8.81
N PHE A 477 -13.51 6.38 -7.59
CA PHE A 477 -14.05 7.00 -6.39
C PHE A 477 -13.41 8.34 -6.05
N ALA A 478 -12.15 8.57 -6.42
CA ALA A 478 -11.56 9.91 -6.33
C ALA A 478 -12.34 10.90 -7.17
N HIS A 479 -12.60 10.57 -8.44
CA HIS A 479 -13.39 11.41 -9.35
C HIS A 479 -14.80 11.67 -8.83
N ARG A 480 -15.51 10.61 -8.42
CA ARG A 480 -16.90 10.70 -7.95
C ARG A 480 -17.06 11.54 -6.67
N ALA A 481 -16.01 11.67 -5.87
CA ALA A 481 -16.03 12.46 -4.64
C ALA A 481 -15.86 13.97 -4.87
N VAL A 482 -15.35 14.41 -6.03
CA VAL A 482 -15.00 15.82 -6.28
C VAL A 482 -16.23 16.73 -6.17
N GLU A 483 -17.23 16.53 -7.01
CA GLU A 483 -18.44 17.36 -7.03
C GLU A 483 -19.17 17.44 -5.67
N PRO A 484 -19.50 16.34 -4.99
CA PRO A 484 -20.16 16.43 -3.68
C PRO A 484 -19.26 17.08 -2.62
N SER A 485 -17.95 16.85 -2.66
CA SER A 485 -17.02 17.50 -1.72
C SER A 485 -16.88 19.00 -1.97
N ALA A 486 -16.94 19.45 -3.22
CA ALA A 486 -16.92 20.86 -3.60
C ALA A 486 -18.22 21.55 -3.17
N ALA A 487 -19.37 20.92 -3.43
CA ALA A 487 -20.66 21.42 -2.96
C ALA A 487 -20.72 21.51 -1.43
N HIS A 488 -20.16 20.53 -0.72
CA HIS A 488 -20.04 20.59 0.73
C HIS A 488 -19.10 21.73 1.17
N ALA A 489 -17.97 21.90 0.49
CA ALA A 489 -17.01 22.95 0.81
C ALA A 489 -17.65 24.35 0.71
N GLU A 490 -18.40 24.62 -0.36
CA GLU A 490 -19.15 25.87 -0.53
C GLU A 490 -20.24 26.08 0.54
N TRP A 491 -20.91 25.01 0.95
CA TRP A 491 -21.89 25.06 2.03
C TRP A 491 -21.22 25.39 3.37
N ALA A 492 -20.14 24.69 3.70
CA ALA A 492 -19.39 24.87 4.95
C ALA A 492 -18.66 26.23 4.99
N ALA A 493 -18.23 26.77 3.84
CA ALA A 493 -17.67 28.11 3.76
C ALA A 493 -18.68 29.19 4.17
N ARG A 494 -19.96 29.02 3.80
CA ARG A 494 -21.04 29.97 4.13
C ARG A 494 -21.53 29.87 5.57
N ARG A 495 -21.45 28.69 6.19
CA ARG A 495 -22.09 28.38 7.48
C ARG A 495 -21.12 28.06 8.61
N GLY A 496 -19.97 27.47 8.30
CA GLY A 496 -18.95 27.04 9.24
C GLY A 496 -18.04 28.15 9.76
N GLY A 497 -18.39 29.43 9.58
CA GLY A 497 -17.54 30.55 9.99
C GLY A 497 -17.20 30.57 11.48
N ALA A 498 -18.15 30.16 12.35
CA ALA A 498 -17.93 30.04 13.78
C ALA A 498 -16.95 28.90 14.12
N ALA A 499 -17.20 27.71 13.59
CA ALA A 499 -16.35 26.53 13.77
C ALA A 499 -14.92 26.75 13.25
N MET A 500 -14.76 27.39 12.10
CA MET A 500 -13.44 27.73 11.55
C MET A 500 -12.69 28.74 12.44
N ARG A 501 -13.39 29.71 13.05
CA ARG A 501 -12.76 30.61 14.04
C ARG A 501 -12.33 29.84 15.29
N GLU A 502 -13.15 28.91 15.76
CA GLU A 502 -12.79 28.07 16.90
C GLU A 502 -11.59 27.16 16.60
N GLY A 503 -11.57 26.53 15.42
CA GLY A 503 -10.45 25.75 14.95
C GLY A 503 -9.14 26.53 14.93
N ARG A 504 -9.17 27.80 14.51
CA ARG A 504 -8.01 28.72 14.57
C ARG A 504 -7.59 29.07 15.99
N ARG A 505 -8.55 29.35 16.88
CA ARG A 505 -8.26 29.69 18.29
C ARG A 505 -7.64 28.51 19.03
N SER A 506 -8.26 27.35 18.95
CA SER A 506 -7.81 26.14 19.66
C SER A 506 -6.51 25.55 19.08
N ALA A 507 -6.17 25.85 17.82
CA ALA A 507 -4.88 25.47 17.24
C ALA A 507 -3.67 26.06 17.98
N ALA A 508 -3.83 27.19 18.69
CA ALA A 508 -2.77 27.78 19.50
C ALA A 508 -2.36 26.91 20.71
N ALA A 509 -3.26 26.02 21.16
CA ALA A 509 -3.01 25.10 22.27
C ALA A 509 -2.42 23.75 21.81
N LEU A 510 -2.17 23.58 20.51
CA LEU A 510 -1.61 22.32 20.00
C LEU A 510 -0.18 22.10 20.54
N PRO A 511 0.20 20.84 20.81
CA PRO A 511 1.52 20.54 21.31
C PRO A 511 2.60 21.05 20.35
N ARG A 512 3.65 21.63 20.94
CA ARG A 512 4.93 21.86 20.27
C ARG A 512 5.95 20.90 20.87
N PRO A 513 6.10 19.69 20.31
CA PRO A 513 7.04 18.70 20.80
C PRO A 513 8.46 19.29 20.95
N GLU A 514 8.91 19.49 22.19
CA GLU A 514 10.28 19.87 22.47
C GLU A 514 11.16 18.61 22.51
N GLY A 515 12.19 18.58 21.67
CA GLY A 515 13.16 17.49 21.66
C GLY A 515 12.77 16.26 20.81
N ARG A 516 13.75 15.39 20.62
CA ARG A 516 13.61 14.15 19.85
C ARG A 516 13.24 13.00 20.76
N LEU A 517 12.48 12.04 20.23
CA LEU A 517 12.23 10.75 20.89
C LEU A 517 13.55 10.14 21.40
N ARG A 518 13.58 9.65 22.64
CA ARG A 518 14.79 9.01 23.21
C ARG A 518 15.02 7.66 22.55
N SER A 519 16.27 7.20 22.50
CA SER A 519 16.61 5.90 21.90
C SER A 519 15.93 4.73 22.61
N ALA A 520 15.72 4.83 23.92
CA ALA A 520 14.96 3.83 24.68
C ALA A 520 13.49 3.79 24.28
N GLU A 521 12.83 4.94 24.12
CA GLU A 521 11.43 5.03 23.68
C GLU A 521 11.26 4.48 22.26
N ARG A 522 12.20 4.78 21.35
CA ARG A 522 12.22 4.20 20.00
C ARG A 522 12.26 2.68 20.01
N ARG A 523 13.19 2.09 20.78
CA ARG A 523 13.32 0.63 20.87
C ARG A 523 12.06 0.00 21.45
N TRP A 524 11.55 0.58 22.53
CA TRP A 524 10.31 0.12 23.15
C TRP A 524 9.11 0.20 22.20
N LEU A 525 8.93 1.28 21.44
CA LEU A 525 7.87 1.37 20.43
C LEU A 525 8.03 0.34 19.31
N ALA A 526 9.27 0.01 18.91
CA ALA A 526 9.54 -1.06 17.95
C ALA A 526 9.18 -2.44 18.52
N GLU A 527 9.46 -2.70 19.80
CA GLU A 527 9.04 -3.91 20.50
C GLU A 527 7.51 -4.02 20.58
N VAL A 528 6.83 -2.93 20.95
CA VAL A 528 5.35 -2.89 20.99
C VAL A 528 4.77 -3.16 19.59
N ARG A 529 5.36 -2.59 18.53
CA ARG A 529 4.95 -2.90 17.15
C ARG A 529 5.09 -4.39 16.85
N ALA A 530 6.22 -4.99 17.23
CA ALA A 530 6.45 -6.42 17.02
C ALA A 530 5.45 -7.27 17.80
N ASP A 531 5.05 -6.87 19.01
CA ASP A 531 4.01 -7.53 19.79
C ASP A 531 2.66 -7.51 19.07
N VAL A 532 2.25 -6.35 18.52
CA VAL A 532 1.02 -6.23 17.72
C VAL A 532 1.07 -7.14 16.51
N GLN A 533 2.16 -7.10 15.74
CA GLN A 533 2.32 -7.92 14.54
C GLN A 533 2.27 -9.42 14.85
N ARG A 534 2.88 -9.85 15.96
CA ARG A 534 2.83 -11.23 16.43
C ARG A 534 1.42 -11.65 16.82
N ALA A 535 0.71 -10.86 17.63
CA ALA A 535 -0.68 -11.13 18.00
C ALA A 535 -1.59 -11.25 16.76
N MET A 536 -1.39 -10.37 15.77
CA MET A 536 -2.14 -10.38 14.52
C MET A 536 -1.82 -11.59 13.65
N TRP A 537 -0.55 -11.99 13.52
CA TRP A 537 -0.15 -13.17 12.75
C TRP A 537 -0.68 -14.47 13.37
N GLU A 538 -0.54 -14.62 14.69
CA GLU A 538 -0.92 -15.84 15.42
C GLU A 538 -2.43 -15.99 15.60
N GLY A 539 -3.17 -14.90 15.79
CA GLY A 539 -4.61 -14.96 16.06
C GLY A 539 -5.52 -14.60 14.89
N ALA A 540 -5.07 -13.72 13.98
CA ALA A 540 -5.86 -13.18 12.89
C ALA A 540 -5.11 -13.19 11.54
N GLY A 541 -4.29 -14.22 11.31
CA GLY A 541 -3.58 -14.47 10.06
C GLY A 541 -4.47 -15.04 8.94
N ILE A 542 -3.86 -15.83 8.06
CA ILE A 542 -4.48 -16.44 6.88
C ILE A 542 -5.63 -17.38 7.28
N THR A 543 -5.34 -18.27 8.23
CA THR A 543 -6.32 -19.16 8.87
C THR A 543 -6.53 -18.70 10.31
N ARG A 544 -7.76 -18.85 10.79
CA ARG A 544 -8.18 -18.32 12.10
C ARG A 544 -8.90 -19.40 12.89
N THR A 545 -8.79 -19.30 14.21
CA THR A 545 -9.59 -20.11 15.13
C THR A 545 -10.29 -19.17 16.12
N PRO A 546 -11.46 -19.56 16.67
CA PRO A 546 -12.14 -18.75 17.68
C PRO A 546 -11.23 -18.43 18.87
N GLN A 547 -10.47 -19.42 19.35
CA GLN A 547 -9.52 -19.23 20.45
C GLN A 547 -8.38 -18.30 20.07
N GLY A 548 -7.83 -18.42 18.86
CA GLY A 548 -6.79 -17.53 18.34
C GLY A 548 -7.24 -16.07 18.32
N LEU A 549 -8.47 -15.83 17.83
CA LEU A 549 -9.07 -14.50 17.79
C LEU A 549 -9.27 -13.90 19.20
N VAL A 550 -9.80 -14.69 20.15
CA VAL A 550 -9.96 -14.22 21.54
C VAL A 550 -8.62 -13.89 22.19
N ARG A 551 -7.60 -14.75 21.99
CA ARG A 551 -6.25 -14.50 22.51
C ARG A 551 -5.67 -13.21 21.93
N ALA A 552 -5.75 -13.02 20.61
CA ALA A 552 -5.25 -11.81 19.97
C ALA A 552 -5.97 -10.55 20.46
N LEU A 553 -7.29 -10.59 20.66
CA LEU A 553 -8.02 -9.43 21.20
C LEU A 553 -7.51 -9.05 22.60
N ARG A 554 -7.35 -10.04 23.49
CA ARG A 554 -6.81 -9.83 24.84
C ARG A 554 -5.39 -9.24 24.81
N GLN A 555 -4.51 -9.81 24.00
CA GLN A 555 -3.14 -9.30 23.83
C GLN A 555 -3.14 -7.86 23.31
N LEU A 556 -4.00 -7.53 22.34
CA LEU A 556 -4.10 -6.17 21.80
C LEU A 556 -4.67 -5.17 22.84
N ASP A 557 -5.63 -5.60 23.68
CA ASP A 557 -6.14 -4.77 24.77
C ASP A 557 -5.07 -4.52 25.86
N GLU A 558 -4.27 -5.53 26.21
CA GLU A 558 -3.13 -5.39 27.13
C GLU A 558 -2.04 -4.46 26.55
N ILE A 559 -1.73 -4.61 25.26
CA ILE A 559 -0.81 -3.72 24.55
C ILE A 559 -1.35 -2.28 24.55
N ALA A 560 -2.65 -2.08 24.29
CA ALA A 560 -3.28 -0.77 24.30
C ALA A 560 -3.14 -0.10 25.68
N ALA A 561 -3.45 -0.80 26.76
CA ALA A 561 -3.34 -0.27 28.12
C ALA A 561 -1.90 0.14 28.49
N ARG A 562 -0.92 -0.70 28.12
CA ARG A 562 0.50 -0.41 28.30
C ARG A 562 0.94 0.80 27.47
N LEU A 563 0.45 0.91 26.23
CA LEU A 563 0.76 2.01 25.33
C LEU A 563 0.19 3.34 25.82
N ASP A 564 -1.06 3.35 26.29
CA ASP A 564 -1.72 4.54 26.84
C ASP A 564 -0.99 5.08 28.07
N THR A 565 -0.54 4.18 28.95
CA THR A 565 0.24 4.56 30.14
C THR A 565 1.57 5.21 29.75
N ALA A 566 2.31 4.61 28.80
CA ALA A 566 3.58 5.15 28.34
C ALA A 566 3.43 6.46 27.56
N ALA A 567 2.36 6.61 26.78
CA ALA A 567 2.10 7.77 25.94
C ALA A 567 1.90 9.06 26.75
N GLN A 568 1.46 8.99 28.01
CA GLN A 568 1.30 10.16 28.89
C GLN A 568 2.62 10.92 29.12
N GLY A 569 3.76 10.23 29.02
CA GLY A 569 5.09 10.82 29.15
C GLY A 569 5.79 11.14 27.82
N MET A 570 5.10 11.00 26.68
CA MET A 570 5.69 11.15 25.34
C MET A 570 5.03 12.29 24.57
N HIS A 571 5.85 13.09 23.88
CA HIS A 571 5.32 14.05 22.90
C HIS A 571 4.81 13.33 21.64
N PRO A 572 3.83 13.92 20.93
CA PRO A 572 3.39 13.41 19.63
C PRO A 572 4.57 13.20 18.68
N ASN A 573 4.65 11.99 18.13
CA ASN A 573 5.68 11.61 17.17
C ASN A 573 5.15 10.51 16.25
N LEU A 574 5.83 10.33 15.12
CA LEU A 574 5.42 9.36 14.11
C LEU A 574 5.31 7.93 14.67
N ALA A 575 6.35 7.44 15.35
CA ALA A 575 6.40 6.05 15.80
C ALA A 575 5.29 5.73 16.82
N LEU A 576 5.03 6.65 17.76
CA LEU A 576 3.93 6.50 18.72
C LEU A 576 2.57 6.49 18.02
N SER A 577 2.34 7.44 17.10
CA SER A 577 1.08 7.53 16.36
C SER A 577 0.83 6.28 15.51
N GLU A 578 1.83 5.80 14.78
CA GLU A 578 1.71 4.59 13.97
C GLU A 578 1.39 3.36 14.82
N VAL A 579 2.05 3.18 15.96
CA VAL A 579 1.76 2.04 16.86
C VAL A 579 0.35 2.15 17.44
N GLN A 580 -0.11 3.34 17.83
CA GLN A 580 -1.48 3.56 18.29
C GLN A 580 -2.51 3.23 17.20
N ASN A 581 -2.22 3.60 15.95
CA ASN A 581 -3.06 3.29 14.81
C ASN A 581 -3.10 1.79 14.52
N LEU A 582 -1.94 1.11 14.54
CA LEU A 582 -1.87 -0.35 14.38
C LEU A 582 -2.62 -1.11 15.47
N VAL A 583 -2.51 -0.70 16.74
CA VAL A 583 -3.31 -1.30 17.84
C VAL A 583 -4.80 -1.09 17.60
N THR A 584 -5.22 0.12 17.22
CA THR A 584 -6.63 0.44 16.93
C THR A 584 -7.16 -0.44 15.80
N VAL A 585 -6.45 -0.49 14.66
CA VAL A 585 -6.85 -1.26 13.49
C VAL A 585 -6.82 -2.76 13.78
N GLY A 586 -5.80 -3.26 14.49
CA GLY A 586 -5.74 -4.66 14.92
C GLY A 586 -6.95 -5.08 15.74
N ARG A 587 -7.36 -4.26 16.72
CA ARG A 587 -8.55 -4.51 17.52
C ARG A 587 -9.82 -4.54 16.65
N LEU A 588 -9.94 -3.63 15.68
CA LEU A 588 -11.07 -3.61 14.74
C LEU A 588 -11.12 -4.86 13.86
N VAL A 589 -9.98 -5.31 13.32
CA VAL A 589 -9.87 -6.54 12.50
C VAL A 589 -10.31 -7.76 13.31
N VAL A 590 -9.74 -7.93 14.52
CA VAL A 590 -10.04 -9.09 15.39
C VAL A 590 -11.47 -9.05 15.88
N PHE A 591 -11.97 -7.87 16.27
CA PHE A 591 -13.35 -7.70 16.70
C PHE A 591 -14.34 -8.08 15.61
N ALA A 592 -14.14 -7.58 14.39
CA ALA A 592 -15.01 -7.92 13.25
C ALA A 592 -14.93 -9.42 12.91
N ALA A 593 -13.74 -10.02 13.01
CA ALA A 593 -13.55 -11.46 12.82
C ALA A 593 -14.26 -12.31 13.89
N LEU A 594 -14.34 -11.83 15.14
CA LEU A 594 -15.13 -12.46 16.20
C LEU A 594 -16.64 -12.29 16.03
N GLN A 595 -17.10 -11.34 15.22
CA GLN A 595 -18.51 -11.24 14.88
C GLN A 595 -18.88 -12.22 13.77
N ARG A 596 -18.04 -12.36 12.74
CA ARG A 596 -18.27 -13.25 11.58
C ARG A 596 -17.95 -14.72 11.90
N ARG A 597 -18.97 -15.56 12.10
CA ARG A 597 -18.80 -16.98 12.50
C ARG A 597 -18.79 -17.97 11.32
N GLU A 598 -18.23 -17.57 10.18
CA GLU A 598 -18.17 -18.36 8.94
C GLU A 598 -16.84 -18.12 8.22
N SER A 599 -16.56 -18.84 7.14
CA SER A 599 -15.43 -18.54 6.24
C SER A 599 -15.93 -17.95 4.93
N ARG A 600 -15.33 -16.83 4.50
CA ARG A 600 -15.67 -16.15 3.26
C ARG A 600 -14.48 -15.31 2.76
N GLY A 601 -14.01 -15.57 1.54
CA GLY A 601 -12.89 -14.85 0.94
C GLY A 601 -11.64 -14.85 1.82
N GLY A 602 -11.07 -13.66 2.09
CA GLY A 602 -9.90 -13.47 2.95
C GLY A 602 -10.13 -13.69 4.46
N HIS A 603 -11.37 -13.97 4.87
CA HIS A 603 -11.70 -14.35 6.24
C HIS A 603 -11.96 -15.86 6.31
N SER A 604 -11.05 -16.62 6.94
CA SER A 604 -11.15 -18.08 7.01
C SER A 604 -11.06 -18.58 8.45
N ILE A 605 -12.15 -19.13 8.97
CA ILE A 605 -12.21 -19.78 10.28
C ILE A 605 -12.21 -21.29 10.08
N VAL A 606 -11.22 -21.97 10.67
CA VAL A 606 -11.07 -23.43 10.58
C VAL A 606 -12.35 -24.14 11.04
N GLY A 607 -12.86 -25.06 10.22
CA GLY A 607 -14.04 -25.86 10.51
C GLY A 607 -15.38 -25.10 10.43
N LYS A 608 -15.39 -23.84 9.98
CA LYS A 608 -16.62 -23.05 9.77
C LYS A 608 -16.72 -22.64 8.31
N PRO A 609 -17.35 -23.44 7.43
CA PRO A 609 -17.50 -23.09 6.02
C PRO A 609 -18.36 -21.83 5.82
N ARG A 610 -18.43 -21.35 4.58
CA ARG A 610 -19.35 -20.26 4.20
C ARG A 610 -20.79 -20.65 4.54
N SER A 611 -21.54 -19.72 5.13
CA SER A 611 -22.96 -19.87 5.37
C SER A 611 -23.77 -19.10 4.33
N ASP A 612 -24.84 -19.72 3.84
CA ASP A 612 -25.82 -19.07 2.96
C ASP A 612 -26.85 -18.22 3.74
N GLY A 613 -26.73 -18.15 5.07
CA GLY A 613 -27.63 -17.36 5.90
C GLY A 613 -27.52 -15.85 5.62
N GLU A 614 -28.66 -15.19 5.48
CA GLU A 614 -28.74 -13.74 5.18
C GLU A 614 -28.01 -12.84 6.18
N ARG A 615 -27.81 -13.30 7.43
CA ARG A 615 -27.05 -12.56 8.43
C ARG A 615 -25.59 -12.37 8.03
N TRP A 616 -25.01 -13.38 7.38
CA TRP A 616 -23.58 -13.40 7.06
C TRP A 616 -23.28 -12.90 5.65
N SER A 617 -24.30 -12.75 4.79
CA SER A 617 -24.17 -12.09 3.49
C SER A 617 -24.08 -10.57 3.57
N ARG A 618 -24.18 -9.97 4.77
CA ARG A 618 -24.05 -8.53 4.99
C ARG A 618 -22.64 -8.15 5.45
N ALA A 619 -22.25 -6.92 5.13
CA ALA A 619 -21.04 -6.30 5.63
C ALA A 619 -21.18 -5.97 7.12
N TRP A 620 -20.13 -6.23 7.92
CA TRP A 620 -20.12 -5.86 9.34
C TRP A 620 -19.65 -4.42 9.47
N THR A 621 -20.39 -3.61 10.21
CA THR A 621 -20.05 -2.20 10.44
C THR A 621 -19.84 -1.95 11.93
N VAL A 622 -18.73 -1.30 12.26
CA VAL A 622 -18.43 -0.85 13.62
C VAL A 622 -18.46 0.67 13.62
N THR A 623 -19.37 1.26 14.40
CA THR A 623 -19.48 2.71 14.56
C THR A 623 -18.71 3.15 15.80
N GLY A 624 -17.98 4.25 15.71
CA GLY A 624 -17.43 4.92 16.89
C GLY A 624 -18.49 5.70 17.69
N ALA A 625 -19.73 5.23 17.84
CA ALA A 625 -20.79 6.05 18.46
C ALA A 625 -20.59 6.29 19.97
N ASP A 626 -19.79 5.46 20.65
CA ASP A 626 -19.29 5.72 22.02
C ASP A 626 -17.97 6.53 22.03
N ALA A 627 -17.51 7.01 20.86
CA ALA A 627 -16.16 7.53 20.66
C ALA A 627 -15.99 9.04 20.89
N ALA A 628 -17.04 9.87 20.90
CA ALA A 628 -16.82 11.31 20.95
C ALA A 628 -16.24 11.78 22.30
N GLU A 629 -16.73 11.21 23.40
CA GLU A 629 -16.21 11.45 24.76
C GLU A 629 -14.93 10.63 25.03
N ALA A 630 -14.87 9.41 24.49
CA ALA A 630 -13.70 8.54 24.53
C ALA A 630 -12.52 8.98 23.66
N ALA A 631 -12.72 9.79 22.61
CA ALA A 631 -11.68 10.28 21.70
C ALA A 631 -10.75 11.29 22.40
N ARG A 632 -11.29 12.05 23.37
CA ARG A 632 -10.48 12.85 24.29
C ARG A 632 -9.65 11.98 25.25
N ALA A 633 -10.08 10.73 25.49
CA ALA A 633 -9.43 9.77 26.38
C ALA A 633 -8.67 8.62 25.67
N ARG A 634 -8.73 8.53 24.33
CA ARG A 634 -8.25 7.40 23.49
C ARG A 634 -8.76 6.00 23.89
N ARG A 635 -9.83 5.90 24.66
CA ARG A 635 -10.34 4.63 25.22
C ARG A 635 -11.63 4.18 24.57
N TYR A 636 -11.57 3.31 23.58
CA TYR A 636 -12.76 2.63 23.03
C TYR A 636 -12.89 1.23 23.62
N THR A 637 -14.07 0.92 24.15
CA THR A 637 -14.41 -0.43 24.61
C THR A 637 -15.13 -1.19 23.50
N LEU A 638 -14.40 -2.04 22.77
CA LEU A 638 -15.00 -3.00 21.86
C LEU A 638 -15.43 -4.22 22.69
N ARG A 639 -16.72 -4.33 23.02
CA ARG A 639 -17.26 -5.50 23.73
C ARG A 639 -17.67 -6.57 22.73
N ALA A 640 -16.84 -7.60 22.55
CA ALA A 640 -17.26 -8.78 21.82
C ALA A 640 -18.39 -9.47 22.59
N ALA A 641 -19.44 -9.92 21.90
CA ALA A 641 -20.46 -10.78 22.51
C ALA A 641 -19.80 -12.00 23.19
N PRO A 642 -20.35 -12.52 24.32
CA PRO A 642 -19.75 -13.61 25.05
C PRO A 642 -19.39 -14.78 24.13
N VAL A 643 -18.10 -15.15 24.14
CA VAL A 643 -17.54 -16.22 23.31
C VAL A 643 -17.84 -17.60 23.92
N GLU A 644 -18.48 -17.64 25.08
CA GLU A 644 -18.89 -18.86 25.78
C GLU A 644 -19.64 -19.82 24.84
N GLY A 645 -20.60 -19.33 24.05
CA GLY A 645 -21.29 -20.16 23.04
C GLY A 645 -20.41 -20.70 21.91
N TRP A 646 -19.30 -20.06 21.56
CA TRP A 646 -18.36 -20.59 20.54
C TRP A 646 -17.48 -21.71 21.07
N LEU A 647 -17.13 -21.65 22.35
CA LEU A 647 -16.24 -22.62 22.99
C LEU A 647 -16.96 -23.95 23.26
N HIS A 648 -18.29 -23.91 23.41
CA HIS A 648 -19.13 -25.10 23.60
C HIS A 648 -19.36 -25.89 22.30
N ASP A 649 -19.34 -25.24 21.12
CA ASP A 649 -19.62 -25.83 19.81
C ASP A 649 -18.39 -26.44 19.10
N LEU A 650 -17.24 -26.53 19.79
CA LEU A 650 -16.03 -27.11 19.23
C LEU A 650 -15.86 -28.54 19.78
N PRO A 651 -15.75 -29.57 18.91
CA PRO A 651 -15.38 -30.89 19.39
C PRO A 651 -14.06 -30.77 20.14
N ALA A 652 -13.99 -31.38 21.33
CA ALA A 652 -12.80 -31.36 22.17
C ALA A 652 -11.58 -31.75 21.32
N GLN A 653 -10.74 -30.77 20.99
CA GLN A 653 -9.50 -31.05 20.30
C GLN A 653 -8.66 -31.91 21.25
N LYS A 654 -8.35 -33.14 20.84
CA LYS A 654 -7.33 -33.94 21.52
C LYS A 654 -6.09 -33.07 21.64
N ALA A 655 -5.60 -32.88 22.86
CA ALA A 655 -4.39 -32.13 23.11
C ALA A 655 -3.30 -32.62 22.14
N PRO A 656 -2.61 -31.74 21.41
CA PRO A 656 -1.44 -32.15 20.67
C PRO A 656 -0.49 -32.81 21.67
N ALA A 657 0.02 -34.00 21.31
CA ALA A 657 1.03 -34.69 22.11
C ALA A 657 2.12 -33.69 22.48
N LYS A 658 2.49 -33.63 23.76
CA LYS A 658 3.56 -32.75 24.28
C LYS A 658 4.78 -32.87 23.35
N ARG A 659 4.96 -31.90 22.47
CA ARG A 659 6.20 -31.74 21.70
C ARG A 659 7.11 -30.88 22.56
N GLU A 660 8.30 -31.40 22.82
CA GLU A 660 9.36 -30.66 23.49
C GLU A 660 9.62 -29.32 22.75
N PRO A 661 9.98 -28.26 23.49
CA PRO A 661 10.20 -26.95 22.90
C PRO A 661 11.32 -27.03 21.86
N VAL A 662 10.96 -26.85 20.59
CA VAL A 662 11.94 -26.57 19.53
C VAL A 662 12.50 -25.18 19.81
N ALA A 663 13.81 -25.12 20.05
CA ALA A 663 14.52 -23.88 20.28
C ALA A 663 14.25 -22.88 19.14
N THR A 664 13.90 -21.66 19.51
CA THR A 664 13.93 -20.50 18.61
C THR A 664 15.33 -20.39 18.01
N PRO A 665 15.48 -20.29 16.67
CA PRO A 665 16.78 -19.97 16.10
C PRO A 665 17.12 -18.53 16.50
N ALA A 666 18.07 -18.38 17.42
CA ALA A 666 18.84 -17.16 17.54
C ALA A 666 19.49 -16.87 16.18
N GLU A 667 19.58 -15.58 15.85
CA GLU A 667 20.31 -15.05 14.71
C GLU A 667 21.65 -15.78 14.52
N SER A 668 21.68 -16.71 13.57
CA SER A 668 22.91 -17.33 13.10
C SER A 668 23.06 -16.96 11.64
N GLY A 669 24.12 -16.24 11.33
CA GLY A 669 24.52 -15.94 9.97
C GLY A 669 24.74 -17.25 9.22
N VAL A 670 23.78 -17.61 8.37
CA VAL A 670 23.92 -18.71 7.43
C VAL A 670 24.70 -18.17 6.25
N ALA A 671 25.95 -18.62 6.12
CA ALA A 671 26.73 -18.46 4.90
C ALA A 671 25.97 -19.13 3.74
N VAL A 672 25.75 -18.38 2.67
CA VAL A 672 25.17 -18.87 1.41
C VAL A 672 26.05 -20.01 0.88
N ALA A 673 25.58 -21.24 0.97
CA ALA A 673 26.16 -22.36 0.24
C ALA A 673 25.65 -22.32 -1.21
N PRO A 674 26.49 -22.61 -2.23
CA PRO A 674 26.07 -22.48 -3.62
C PRO A 674 24.99 -23.51 -3.97
N VAL A 675 23.92 -23.02 -4.61
CA VAL A 675 22.70 -23.72 -5.10
C VAL A 675 22.96 -24.96 -5.99
N ARG A 676 24.22 -25.28 -6.33
CA ARG A 676 24.57 -26.41 -7.20
C ARG A 676 24.42 -27.81 -6.59
N GLN A 677 24.22 -27.96 -5.28
CA GLN A 677 24.18 -29.29 -4.65
C GLN A 677 22.78 -29.91 -4.47
N LEU A 678 21.67 -29.15 -4.59
CA LEU A 678 20.32 -29.74 -4.55
C LEU A 678 19.84 -30.23 -5.93
N VAL A 679 20.28 -29.59 -7.03
CA VAL A 679 19.93 -29.99 -8.40
C VAL A 679 20.47 -31.39 -8.78
N ALA A 680 21.52 -31.86 -8.09
CA ALA A 680 22.11 -33.18 -8.34
C ALA A 680 21.25 -34.37 -7.87
N ARG A 681 20.27 -34.15 -6.97
CA ARG A 681 19.37 -35.23 -6.51
C ARG A 681 18.06 -35.31 -7.29
N ALA A 682 17.56 -34.18 -7.81
CA ALA A 682 16.38 -34.15 -8.69
C ALA A 682 16.69 -34.67 -10.12
N GLY A 683 17.93 -34.52 -10.60
CA GLY A 683 18.32 -34.95 -11.96
C GLY A 683 18.50 -36.46 -12.17
N VAL A 684 18.40 -37.30 -11.13
CA VAL A 684 18.63 -38.77 -11.25
C VAL A 684 17.33 -39.54 -11.48
N ALA A 685 16.16 -38.95 -11.22
CA ALA A 685 14.87 -39.61 -11.44
C ALA A 685 14.32 -39.43 -12.88
N ALA A 686 14.72 -38.38 -13.60
CA ALA A 686 14.21 -38.07 -14.95
C ALA A 686 15.00 -38.73 -16.11
N ALA A 687 16.14 -39.38 -15.86
CA ALA A 687 17.01 -39.94 -16.89
C ALA A 687 16.76 -41.44 -17.20
N ARG A 688 15.51 -41.91 -17.14
CA ARG A 688 15.15 -43.32 -17.47
C ARG A 688 14.36 -43.51 -18.77
N ALA A 689 14.13 -42.47 -19.55
CA ALA A 689 13.46 -42.59 -20.85
C ALA A 689 14.15 -41.72 -21.91
N ALA A 690 15.24 -42.24 -22.49
CA ALA A 690 15.69 -42.02 -23.87
C ALA A 690 17.18 -42.39 -24.01
N ALA A 691 17.47 -43.39 -24.84
CA ALA A 691 18.80 -43.69 -25.39
C ALA A 691 18.68 -43.57 -26.93
N PRO A 692 19.77 -43.44 -27.74
CA PRO A 692 21.07 -44.09 -27.53
C PRO A 692 22.33 -43.28 -27.89
N ASP A 693 23.41 -43.41 -27.10
CA ASP A 693 24.80 -43.48 -27.61
C ASP A 693 25.78 -43.89 -26.48
N ALA A 694 25.82 -45.19 -26.20
CA ALA A 694 26.44 -45.78 -25.00
C ALA A 694 27.90 -46.33 -25.11
N PRO A 695 28.56 -46.55 -26.26
CA PRO A 695 29.86 -47.24 -26.23
C PRO A 695 31.09 -46.39 -25.87
N ARG A 696 31.11 -45.08 -26.19
CA ARG A 696 32.32 -44.24 -26.01
C ARG A 696 32.48 -43.65 -24.61
N ARG A 697 31.38 -43.35 -23.90
CA ARG A 697 31.43 -42.76 -22.55
C ARG A 697 31.76 -43.77 -21.45
N ARG A 698 31.46 -45.06 -21.65
CA ARG A 698 31.81 -46.13 -20.70
C ARG A 698 33.33 -46.39 -20.62
N ARG A 699 34.07 -46.25 -21.73
CA ARG A 699 35.53 -46.41 -21.72
C ARG A 699 36.24 -45.28 -20.96
N ALA A 700 35.83 -44.02 -21.14
CA ALA A 700 36.41 -42.87 -20.44
C ALA A 700 36.16 -42.91 -18.92
N ALA A 701 34.98 -43.36 -18.47
CA ALA A 701 34.66 -43.49 -17.06
C ALA A 701 35.38 -44.66 -16.37
N GLN A 702 35.68 -45.75 -17.10
CA GLN A 702 36.47 -46.87 -16.58
C GLN A 702 37.97 -46.52 -16.46
N GLU A 703 38.51 -45.74 -17.39
CA GLU A 703 39.89 -45.23 -17.36
C GLU A 703 40.14 -44.34 -16.12
N LEU A 704 39.20 -43.41 -15.85
CA LEU A 704 39.29 -42.47 -14.73
C LEU A 704 39.18 -43.20 -13.36
N ARG A 705 38.31 -44.21 -13.27
CA ARG A 705 38.18 -45.05 -12.07
C ARG A 705 39.42 -45.91 -11.82
N ARG A 706 40.14 -46.34 -12.86
CA ARG A 706 41.42 -47.05 -12.74
C ARG A 706 42.55 -46.14 -12.24
N ARG A 707 42.61 -44.88 -12.70
CA ARG A 707 43.61 -43.89 -12.24
C ARG A 707 43.42 -43.48 -10.78
N VAL A 708 42.16 -43.37 -10.32
CA VAL A 708 41.85 -43.09 -8.91
C VAL A 708 42.20 -44.29 -8.01
N ARG A 709 41.95 -45.53 -8.47
CA ARG A 709 42.32 -46.75 -7.71
C ARG A 709 43.83 -46.99 -7.64
N ARG A 710 44.63 -46.42 -8.56
CA ARG A 710 46.10 -46.50 -8.56
C ARG A 710 46.78 -45.40 -7.73
N GLY A 711 46.02 -44.51 -7.10
CA GLY A 711 46.59 -43.49 -6.20
C GLY A 711 47.39 -42.38 -6.91
N GLU A 712 47.21 -42.19 -8.21
CA GLU A 712 48.00 -41.26 -9.03
C GLU A 712 47.54 -39.78 -8.92
N VAL A 713 46.57 -39.46 -8.06
CA VAL A 713 46.08 -38.08 -7.87
C VAL A 713 46.37 -37.61 -6.44
N ARG A 714 47.47 -36.88 -6.26
CA ARG A 714 47.87 -36.26 -4.98
C ARG A 714 47.07 -34.97 -4.71
N ARG A 715 46.40 -34.88 -3.56
CA ARG A 715 46.01 -33.60 -2.92
C ARG A 715 46.89 -33.36 -1.70
N ARG A 716 47.56 -32.21 -1.65
CA ARG A 716 48.33 -31.72 -0.50
C ARG A 716 47.38 -31.06 0.51
N ALA A 717 47.43 -31.52 1.75
CA ALA A 717 47.13 -30.75 2.96
C ALA A 717 47.83 -31.47 4.14
N ARG A 718 48.44 -30.69 5.05
CA ARG A 718 48.95 -30.98 6.43
C ARG A 718 49.96 -29.86 6.76
N ASP A 719 50.14 -29.29 7.95
CA ASP A 719 49.60 -29.40 9.32
C ASP A 719 50.22 -28.24 10.13
N HIS A 720 49.60 -27.76 11.23
CA HIS A 720 50.23 -27.68 12.57
C HIS A 720 49.27 -27.21 13.69
N VAL A 721 49.71 -27.43 14.95
CA VAL A 721 48.95 -27.86 16.14
C VAL A 721 49.03 -26.86 17.32
N ARG A 722 47.91 -26.75 18.07
CA ARG A 722 47.61 -26.39 19.50
C ARG A 722 48.43 -25.38 20.37
N ARG A 723 47.65 -24.43 20.96
CA ARG A 723 47.52 -23.91 22.38
C ARG A 723 48.66 -23.05 23.04
N PRO A 724 48.41 -22.31 24.17
CA PRO A 724 47.37 -21.31 24.52
C PRO A 724 47.92 -20.04 25.28
N ALA A 725 47.03 -19.10 25.67
CA ALA A 725 47.10 -18.13 26.80
C ALA A 725 47.33 -16.60 26.58
N SER A 726 46.36 -15.85 27.15
CA SER A 726 46.41 -14.60 27.96
C SER A 726 46.92 -13.23 27.45
N ARG A 727 46.04 -12.24 27.71
CA ARG A 727 46.25 -10.86 28.24
C ARG A 727 46.64 -9.68 27.31
N THR A 728 45.85 -8.61 27.53
CA THR A 728 46.14 -7.15 27.57
C THR A 728 46.34 -6.31 26.30
N ALA A 729 45.38 -5.39 26.10
CA ALA A 729 45.48 -3.94 25.80
C ALA A 729 46.73 -3.37 25.10
N HIS A 730 46.54 -2.67 23.98
CA HIS A 730 46.65 -1.20 23.88
C HIS A 730 46.35 -0.66 22.47
N THR A 731 45.60 0.44 22.46
CA THR A 731 45.61 1.62 21.57
C THR A 731 46.68 1.72 20.47
N ALA A 732 46.27 2.09 19.25
CA ALA A 732 46.80 3.27 18.54
C ALA A 732 46.03 3.57 17.24
N SER A 733 45.53 4.80 17.18
CA SER A 733 45.07 5.56 16.02
C SER A 733 46.20 5.89 15.04
N VAL A 734 45.94 5.82 13.74
CA VAL A 734 46.65 6.64 12.72
C VAL A 734 45.66 7.05 11.60
N THR A 735 45.38 8.35 11.57
CA THR A 735 44.98 9.21 10.44
C THR A 735 45.97 9.08 9.28
N GLY A 736 45.65 9.05 7.98
CA GLY A 736 44.82 9.94 7.19
C GLY A 736 45.53 10.23 5.85
N ALA A 737 44.76 10.67 4.85
CA ALA A 737 45.17 11.23 3.54
C ALA A 737 45.69 10.19 2.50
N THR A 738 45.41 10.25 1.20
CA THR A 738 45.04 11.34 0.28
C THR A 738 44.30 10.81 -0.95
N HIS A 739 43.40 11.64 -1.49
CA HIS A 739 42.82 11.61 -2.83
C HIS A 739 43.87 11.47 -3.96
N ARG A 740 43.54 10.69 -5.01
CA ARG A 740 43.86 11.06 -6.39
C ARG A 740 42.79 10.56 -7.36
N SER A 741 42.14 11.54 -7.97
CA SER A 741 41.28 11.45 -9.15
C SER A 741 42.11 11.21 -10.41
N LEU A 742 41.63 10.39 -11.33
CA LEU A 742 41.97 10.46 -12.75
C LEU A 742 40.69 10.31 -13.57
N ARG A 743 40.33 11.39 -14.27
CA ARG A 743 39.44 11.44 -15.42
C ARG A 743 40.30 11.53 -16.67
N GLU A 744 39.94 10.69 -17.64
CA GLU A 744 39.66 11.02 -19.04
C GLU A 744 40.79 11.57 -19.93
N ASP A 745 41.11 10.77 -20.96
CA ASP A 745 41.29 11.16 -22.38
C ASP A 745 41.11 9.84 -23.18
N GLY A 746 40.10 9.67 -24.05
CA GLY A 746 40.06 10.13 -25.45
C GLY A 746 40.79 9.13 -26.35
N GLY A 747 40.16 8.18 -27.06
CA GLY A 747 39.45 8.35 -28.34
C GLY A 747 40.17 7.55 -29.47
N VAL A 748 39.59 6.43 -29.94
CA VAL A 748 39.09 6.19 -31.32
C VAL A 748 40.14 5.78 -32.41
N VAL A 749 39.88 4.61 -33.05
CA VAL A 749 40.29 4.12 -34.39
C VAL A 749 41.80 3.84 -34.58
N GLY A 750 42.28 2.64 -34.93
CA GLY A 750 41.87 1.74 -36.00
C GLY A 750 42.88 1.84 -37.15
N GLY A 751 43.85 0.93 -37.21
CA GLY A 751 44.83 0.88 -38.31
C GLY A 751 46.14 0.18 -37.94
N ALA A 752 46.34 -1.03 -38.45
CA ALA A 752 47.64 -1.71 -38.55
C ALA A 752 48.43 -1.19 -39.76
N PRO A 753 49.63 -1.71 -40.08
CA PRO A 753 50.86 -1.69 -39.29
C PRO A 753 52.03 -1.06 -40.09
N ARG A 754 53.04 -0.53 -39.40
CA ARG A 754 54.48 -0.70 -39.69
C ARG A 754 55.32 -0.04 -38.62
#